data_AF-A0A538RB15-F1
#
_entry.id   AF-A0A538RB15-F1
#
_cell.length_a   1.000
_cell.length_b   1.000
_cell.length_c   1.000
_cell.angle_alpha   90.00
_cell.angle_beta   90.00
_cell.angle_gamma   90.00
#
_symmetry.space_group_name_H-M   'P 1'
#
loop_
_entity.id
_entity.type
_entity.pdbx_description
1 polymer ?
#
loop_
_entity_poly.entity_id
_entity_poly.type
_entity_poly.pdbx_seq_one_letter_code
_entity_poly.pdbx_strand_id
1 'polypeptide(L)'
;MPDNENVQSPGMKSDVWDYVRRRNELDREIQEKFARPVTVMFTDIKGSTTFFDMRGDLEGVTMLQRHNELVIPPIESHGGRVLQRLGDGLLAVFPTSTPGVKAGIEIQKRLHEYNSRAPERERIHVRVGLNSGMAMVEEANVFGDAVNTAARVQTLAEPGQILVSESTYREASGDLGTDIFLPVGPAALKGKLEKVVVLEVMWSPEQARLRAAVQTSTDQARRVLHLDVSRTGARLKVATREVLGTEEAGVRQAEETAYDEAAVGQTVQRIETILGGADREGRIPKQNLEDLGGLGRLLWEQLLPAGVRARLGETTAPELLLALDDQLTRIPWELLHDGREFLCLRFAMGRVITAARQLAASKPRESKGPLKVALVADPQGTLPEAQRAGTQLGAQLGDRPEYQVVVNDRTVSRAEFLAQFTTCDVVHVAGQAEYAGAGGGFALADGHISATDLARLPGDATVPQLLFFAASEPLVAGGNRHGEAAVFGLATAILMAGVRHFVGSRRAVGGVAGAQFAQEFYGQLAGGQSIGVALRDARREVVRRHGKSELTWASYVLYGDPTSRYVAGRVPSAPTRAAAVLGRKRLMALLGGVAAVIVAVGGLVFALSGGGKGRIEAAYKHLEGGRLGAAAHEFEAAVGARPAEAYEGLALVALRQNDAAAAQKFCGEVQRLGASRPGCVLVQGDRVALQGDLPKAAASYESVVSFAGLPNIPKAIAYSRLGRIAAEQGQPDRAQAAYAMAQQTDPGNAEALSNMGALLRRQGKYAEAATALEKAATLDPNDAMVQTLLKDVRDAEVGGNDAEKRKRVDALVEELANRFKRGDVVRPPAGRDDWTSPPLTISLLGFESRGRMPFREGEYDFLSLKIGQALEGQTRARLVERNVMDKLLAELKLSSAGVEQALADLVGVSRPAREADLVVGVRIEARPGRHRDVPDEEDVLAAQMQLDHVVELVPGRDRVGQKLLIFREGAGGQRDVVGEAEITEVTDRTARAKLTDESKSVTPGLKALERI
;
A
#
# COMPACT_ATOMS: atom_id res chain seq x y z
N MET A 1 -8.54 74.43 -3.73
CA MET A 1 -9.26 74.46 -2.44
C MET A 1 -10.54 73.66 -2.59
N PRO A 2 -10.97 72.91 -1.57
CA PRO A 2 -10.21 72.46 -0.39
C PRO A 2 -10.31 70.92 -0.17
N ASP A 3 -9.56 70.24 0.70
CA ASP A 3 -8.30 70.53 1.42
C ASP A 3 -7.71 69.21 1.96
N ASN A 4 -6.38 69.18 2.15
CA ASN A 4 -5.57 68.52 3.20
C ASN A 4 -5.74 67.00 3.54
N GLU A 5 -4.71 66.29 4.05
CA GLU A 5 -3.39 66.73 4.55
C GLU A 5 -2.26 65.67 4.40
N ASN A 6 -1.02 66.14 4.58
CA ASN A 6 0.24 65.39 4.48
C ASN A 6 0.39 64.18 5.42
N VAL A 7 1.13 63.15 4.97
CA VAL A 7 2.39 62.72 5.63
C VAL A 7 3.42 62.33 4.57
N GLN A 8 4.64 62.87 4.64
CA GLN A 8 5.80 62.42 3.86
C GLN A 8 6.66 61.41 4.64
N SER A 9 7.28 60.45 3.94
CA SER A 9 8.51 59.75 4.36
C SER A 9 9.29 59.28 3.12
N PRO A 10 10.54 59.73 2.89
CA PRO A 10 11.30 59.40 1.66
C PRO A 10 12.32 58.25 1.82
N GLY A 11 12.62 57.56 0.71
CA GLY A 11 13.96 56.99 0.46
C GLY A 11 14.27 55.54 0.86
N MET A 12 13.47 54.52 0.46
CA MET A 12 13.91 53.10 0.60
C MET A 12 13.24 52.09 -0.37
N LYS A 13 12.96 52.46 -1.64
CA LYS A 13 12.22 51.57 -2.59
C LYS A 13 12.85 51.29 -3.96
N SER A 14 14.01 51.85 -4.31
CA SER A 14 14.65 51.63 -5.63
C SER A 14 15.61 50.44 -5.70
N ASP A 15 16.51 50.26 -4.72
CA ASP A 15 17.69 49.39 -4.88
C ASP A 15 17.39 47.90 -5.13
N VAL A 16 16.34 47.36 -4.49
CA VAL A 16 16.02 45.92 -4.60
C VAL A 16 15.63 45.54 -6.03
N TRP A 17 14.89 46.40 -6.73
CA TRP A 17 14.41 46.10 -8.08
C TRP A 17 15.50 46.19 -9.15
N ASP A 18 16.47 47.08 -8.97
CA ASP A 18 17.62 47.16 -9.87
C ASP A 18 18.61 46.00 -9.61
N TYR A 19 18.77 45.53 -8.36
CA TYR A 19 19.52 44.31 -8.06
C TYR A 19 18.89 43.06 -8.72
N VAL A 20 17.56 42.87 -8.59
CA VAL A 20 16.86 41.75 -9.24
C VAL A 20 16.97 41.84 -10.77
N ARG A 21 16.84 43.03 -11.35
CA ARG A 21 17.04 43.22 -12.80
C ARG A 21 18.45 42.84 -13.22
N ARG A 22 19.47 43.32 -12.50
CA ARG A 22 20.88 43.06 -12.83
C ARG A 22 21.26 41.59 -12.67
N ARG A 23 20.69 40.88 -11.69
CA ARG A 23 20.86 39.43 -11.56
C ARG A 23 20.25 38.69 -12.75
N ASN A 24 19.02 39.04 -13.14
CA ASN A 24 18.35 38.41 -14.28
C ASN A 24 19.06 38.69 -15.62
N GLU A 25 19.70 39.86 -15.78
CA GLU A 25 20.58 40.16 -16.92
C GLU A 25 21.81 39.25 -16.94
N LEU A 26 22.52 39.10 -15.82
CA LEU A 26 23.68 38.21 -15.69
C LEU A 26 23.30 36.72 -15.88
N ASP A 27 22.21 36.27 -15.27
CA ASP A 27 21.67 34.91 -15.42
C ASP A 27 21.39 34.61 -16.91
N ARG A 28 20.88 35.61 -17.66
CA ARG A 28 20.62 35.52 -19.10
C ARG A 28 21.91 35.52 -19.94
N GLU A 29 22.86 36.41 -19.65
CA GLU A 29 24.17 36.43 -20.35
C GLU A 29 24.93 35.11 -20.18
N ILE A 30 24.85 34.47 -19.00
CA ILE A 30 25.43 33.16 -18.74
C ILE A 30 24.70 32.07 -19.54
N GLN A 31 23.37 32.09 -19.58
CA GLN A 31 22.60 31.13 -20.39
C GLN A 31 22.89 31.27 -21.89
N GLU A 32 22.88 32.49 -22.44
CA GLU A 32 23.16 32.74 -23.87
C GLU A 32 24.59 32.32 -24.27
N LYS A 33 25.56 32.35 -23.34
CA LYS A 33 26.96 32.02 -23.62
C LYS A 33 27.31 30.54 -23.45
N PHE A 34 26.66 29.82 -22.52
CA PHE A 34 27.08 28.47 -22.11
C PHE A 34 26.02 27.37 -22.26
N ALA A 35 24.73 27.69 -22.39
CA ALA A 35 23.69 26.68 -22.56
C ALA A 35 23.68 26.13 -24.00
N ARG A 36 23.76 24.81 -24.15
CA ARG A 36 23.69 24.12 -25.44
C ARG A 36 22.73 22.92 -25.36
N PRO A 37 21.97 22.62 -26.42
CA PRO A 37 21.22 21.37 -26.49
C PRO A 37 22.22 20.22 -26.64
N VAL A 38 22.10 19.20 -25.78
CA VAL A 38 22.92 17.99 -25.81
C VAL A 38 22.08 16.77 -25.42
N THR A 39 22.50 15.59 -25.87
CA THR A 39 22.03 14.32 -25.33
C THR A 39 23.08 13.76 -24.39
N VAL A 40 22.69 13.52 -23.15
CA VAL A 40 23.55 12.95 -22.11
C VAL A 40 23.22 11.47 -21.94
N MET A 41 24.24 10.62 -21.92
CA MET A 41 24.16 9.19 -21.65
C MET A 41 24.90 8.87 -20.36
N PHE A 42 24.29 8.03 -19.53
CA PHE A 42 24.95 7.33 -18.42
C PHE A 42 24.93 5.82 -18.67
N THR A 43 26.05 5.16 -18.33
CA THR A 43 26.19 3.69 -18.28
C THR A 43 26.73 3.27 -16.92
N ASP A 44 26.46 2.01 -16.51
CA ASP A 44 26.80 1.47 -15.18
C ASP A 44 26.73 -0.08 -15.21
N ILE A 45 27.61 -0.76 -14.47
CA ILE A 45 27.75 -2.22 -14.45
C ILE A 45 26.96 -2.82 -13.27
N LYS A 46 26.01 -3.72 -13.54
CA LYS A 46 25.28 -4.41 -12.45
C LYS A 46 26.23 -5.35 -11.68
N GLY A 47 26.33 -5.16 -10.37
CA GLY A 47 27.04 -6.08 -9.47
C GLY A 47 28.57 -5.93 -9.45
N SER A 48 29.09 -4.84 -10.02
CA SER A 48 30.50 -4.46 -9.98
C SER A 48 31.09 -4.52 -8.56
N THR A 49 30.47 -3.86 -7.58
CA THR A 49 30.94 -3.83 -6.18
C THR A 49 31.11 -5.24 -5.62
N THR A 50 30.09 -6.09 -5.76
CA THR A 50 30.14 -7.48 -5.29
C THR A 50 31.19 -8.32 -6.05
N PHE A 51 31.47 -8.00 -7.31
CA PHE A 51 32.55 -8.63 -8.06
C PHE A 51 33.93 -8.24 -7.51
N PHE A 52 34.15 -6.95 -7.20
CA PHE A 52 35.36 -6.49 -6.50
C PHE A 52 35.51 -7.20 -5.14
N ASP A 53 34.46 -7.22 -4.30
CA ASP A 53 34.48 -7.87 -2.98
C ASP A 53 34.85 -9.37 -3.05
N MET A 54 34.36 -10.09 -4.07
CA MET A 54 34.57 -11.55 -4.20
C MET A 54 35.85 -11.95 -4.93
N ARG A 55 36.44 -11.06 -5.75
CA ARG A 55 37.57 -11.40 -6.65
C ARG A 55 38.83 -10.57 -6.43
N GLY A 56 38.75 -9.49 -5.65
CA GLY A 56 39.85 -8.57 -5.37
C GLY A 56 40.15 -7.61 -6.53
N ASP A 57 40.91 -6.56 -6.21
CA ASP A 57 41.08 -5.39 -7.07
C ASP A 57 41.65 -5.70 -8.47
N LEU A 58 42.53 -6.69 -8.60
CA LEU A 58 43.17 -7.01 -9.87
C LEU A 58 42.18 -7.60 -10.90
N GLU A 59 41.29 -8.50 -10.47
CA GLU A 59 40.23 -9.01 -11.33
C GLU A 59 39.18 -7.92 -11.61
N GLY A 60 38.83 -7.10 -10.61
CA GLY A 60 37.91 -5.97 -10.79
C GLY A 60 38.41 -4.91 -11.77
N VAL A 61 39.69 -4.54 -11.72
CA VAL A 61 40.34 -3.65 -12.71
C VAL A 61 40.30 -4.28 -14.11
N THR A 62 40.50 -5.59 -14.23
CA THR A 62 40.39 -6.32 -15.50
C THR A 62 38.97 -6.27 -16.06
N MET A 63 37.95 -6.43 -15.21
CA MET A 63 36.53 -6.25 -15.59
C MET A 63 36.24 -4.83 -16.09
N LEU A 64 36.76 -3.80 -15.41
CA LEU A 64 36.59 -2.39 -15.82
C LEU A 64 37.29 -2.08 -17.14
N GLN A 65 38.49 -2.62 -17.38
CA GLN A 65 39.17 -2.50 -18.67
C GLN A 65 38.33 -3.13 -19.78
N ARG A 66 37.83 -4.35 -19.56
CA ARG A 66 36.99 -5.07 -20.52
C ARG A 66 35.65 -4.38 -20.81
N HIS A 67 35.04 -3.79 -19.79
CA HIS A 67 33.88 -2.93 -19.97
C HIS A 67 34.19 -1.74 -20.89
N ASN A 68 35.30 -1.03 -20.62
CA ASN A 68 35.68 0.15 -21.39
C ASN A 68 36.01 -0.19 -22.85
N GLU A 69 36.66 -1.33 -23.13
CA GLU A 69 36.87 -1.86 -24.49
C GLU A 69 35.56 -2.08 -25.27
N LEU A 70 34.50 -2.50 -24.58
CA LEU A 70 33.20 -2.80 -25.20
C LEU A 70 32.30 -1.56 -25.34
N VAL A 71 32.40 -0.61 -24.41
CA VAL A 71 31.44 0.51 -24.28
C VAL A 71 31.94 1.84 -24.84
N ILE A 72 33.25 2.15 -24.75
CA ILE A 72 33.78 3.43 -25.25
C ILE A 72 33.76 3.51 -26.79
N PRO A 73 34.19 2.51 -27.58
CA PRO A 73 34.27 2.66 -29.03
C PRO A 73 32.91 2.93 -29.72
N PRO A 74 31.77 2.32 -29.31
CA PRO A 74 30.45 2.73 -29.79
C PRO A 74 30.08 4.20 -29.51
N ILE A 75 30.47 4.73 -28.36
CA ILE A 75 30.19 6.13 -28.01
C ILE A 75 30.93 7.05 -28.98
N GLU A 76 32.22 6.79 -29.20
CA GLU A 76 33.08 7.59 -30.08
C GLU A 76 32.71 7.43 -31.56
N SER A 77 32.39 6.22 -32.02
CA SER A 77 32.03 5.96 -33.43
C SER A 77 30.71 6.60 -33.86
N HIS A 78 29.78 6.82 -32.92
CA HIS A 78 28.55 7.59 -33.14
C HIS A 78 28.72 9.08 -32.78
N GLY A 79 29.94 9.60 -32.70
CA GLY A 79 30.22 11.03 -32.50
C GLY A 79 29.93 11.55 -31.09
N GLY A 80 29.79 10.66 -30.10
CA GLY A 80 29.75 11.00 -28.70
C GLY A 80 31.15 11.17 -28.10
N ARG A 81 31.22 11.86 -26.97
CA ARG A 81 32.46 12.02 -26.18
C ARG A 81 32.22 11.58 -24.75
N VAL A 82 33.07 10.67 -24.25
CA VAL A 82 33.13 10.33 -22.83
C VAL A 82 33.76 11.50 -22.08
N LEU A 83 33.04 12.07 -21.11
CA LEU A 83 33.53 13.19 -20.29
C LEU A 83 34.17 12.71 -18.99
N GLN A 84 33.55 11.72 -18.34
CA GLN A 84 33.96 11.26 -17.03
C GLN A 84 33.76 9.75 -16.88
N ARG A 85 34.72 9.10 -16.20
CA ARG A 85 34.61 7.74 -15.70
C ARG A 85 34.16 7.81 -14.25
N LEU A 86 33.07 7.13 -13.92
CA LEU A 86 32.37 7.18 -12.63
C LEU A 86 32.54 5.83 -11.92
N GLY A 87 33.79 5.45 -11.65
CA GLY A 87 34.11 4.11 -11.16
C GLY A 87 33.81 3.04 -12.21
N ASP A 88 32.70 2.35 -12.02
CA ASP A 88 32.15 1.32 -12.89
C ASP A 88 31.13 1.84 -13.93
N GLY A 89 30.83 3.15 -13.91
CA GLY A 89 29.99 3.82 -14.91
C GLY A 89 30.73 4.80 -15.82
N LEU A 90 30.06 5.24 -16.89
CA LEU A 90 30.54 6.30 -17.80
C LEU A 90 29.50 7.40 -17.97
N LEU A 91 29.96 8.64 -18.05
CA LEU A 91 29.20 9.80 -18.50
C LEU A 91 29.68 10.19 -19.90
N ALA A 92 28.78 10.15 -20.88
CA ALA A 92 29.03 10.59 -22.25
C ALA A 92 28.01 11.63 -22.73
N VAL A 93 28.43 12.47 -23.67
CA VAL A 93 27.56 13.45 -24.33
C VAL A 93 27.62 13.30 -25.84
N PHE A 94 26.47 13.49 -26.48
CA PHE A 94 26.28 13.48 -27.93
C PHE A 94 25.67 14.82 -28.37
N PRO A 95 25.99 15.31 -29.60
CA PRO A 95 25.38 16.53 -30.12
C PRO A 95 23.85 16.45 -30.31
N THR A 96 23.34 15.26 -30.58
CA THR A 96 21.91 14.96 -30.79
C THR A 96 21.54 13.58 -30.24
N SER A 97 20.24 13.31 -30.19
CA SER A 97 19.65 12.10 -29.61
C SER A 97 19.88 10.83 -30.44
N THR A 98 19.67 10.90 -31.77
CA THR A 98 19.77 9.74 -32.67
C THR A 98 21.12 8.99 -32.56
N PRO A 99 22.29 9.65 -32.56
CA PRO A 99 23.57 8.96 -32.39
C PRO A 99 23.76 8.36 -31.00
N GLY A 100 23.26 9.03 -29.95
CA GLY A 100 23.26 8.48 -28.59
C GLY A 100 22.45 7.19 -28.46
N VAL A 101 21.25 7.15 -29.05
CA VAL A 101 20.41 5.95 -29.07
C VAL A 101 21.07 4.82 -29.88
N LYS A 102 21.69 5.14 -31.03
CA LYS A 102 22.47 4.17 -31.83
C LYS A 102 23.66 3.59 -31.06
N ALA A 103 24.43 4.42 -30.36
CA ALA A 103 25.50 3.98 -29.48
C ALA A 103 24.99 3.05 -28.38
N GLY A 104 23.88 3.38 -27.72
CA GLY A 104 23.25 2.53 -26.71
C GLY A 104 22.85 1.15 -27.24
N ILE A 105 22.25 1.09 -28.43
CA ILE A 105 21.89 -0.16 -29.11
C ILE A 105 23.13 -0.99 -29.44
N GLU A 106 24.22 -0.36 -29.90
CA GLU A 106 25.46 -1.05 -30.24
C GLU A 106 26.22 -1.55 -29.00
N ILE A 107 26.24 -0.78 -27.90
CA ILE A 107 26.75 -1.19 -26.59
C ILE A 107 26.10 -2.50 -26.15
N GLN A 108 24.77 -2.58 -26.14
CA GLN A 108 24.08 -3.79 -25.70
C GLN A 108 24.30 -4.98 -26.65
N LYS A 109 24.42 -4.75 -27.96
CA LYS A 109 24.78 -5.81 -28.93
C LYS A 109 26.19 -6.37 -28.68
N ARG A 110 27.19 -5.50 -28.47
CA ARG A 110 28.58 -5.93 -28.19
C ARG A 110 28.69 -6.68 -26.86
N LEU A 111 28.00 -6.20 -25.82
CA LEU A 111 27.93 -6.88 -24.52
C LEU A 111 27.21 -8.24 -24.63
N HIS A 112 26.13 -8.33 -25.40
CA HIS A 112 25.44 -9.59 -25.64
C HIS A 112 26.32 -10.60 -26.39
N GLU A 113 27.01 -10.18 -27.46
CA GLU A 113 27.96 -11.03 -28.19
C GLU A 113 29.09 -11.52 -27.26
N TYR A 114 29.69 -10.63 -26.47
CA TYR A 114 30.69 -10.99 -25.47
C TYR A 114 30.14 -12.00 -24.45
N ASN A 115 28.99 -11.71 -23.83
CA ASN A 115 28.37 -12.56 -22.80
C ASN A 115 27.92 -13.93 -23.31
N SER A 116 27.63 -14.05 -24.62
CA SER A 116 27.30 -15.33 -25.27
C SER A 116 28.50 -16.28 -25.36
N ARG A 117 29.72 -15.74 -25.38
CA ARG A 117 30.99 -16.49 -25.46
C ARG A 117 31.72 -16.57 -24.11
N ALA A 118 31.44 -15.65 -23.19
CA ALA A 118 32.05 -15.62 -21.87
C ALA A 118 31.39 -16.64 -20.90
N PRO A 119 32.18 -17.28 -20.01
CA PRO A 119 31.66 -17.98 -18.83
C PRO A 119 30.75 -17.08 -18.00
N GLU A 120 29.75 -17.64 -17.33
CA GLU A 120 28.74 -16.88 -16.57
C GLU A 120 29.35 -15.88 -15.58
N ARG A 121 30.41 -16.29 -14.88
CA ARG A 121 31.20 -15.50 -13.92
C ARG A 121 32.02 -14.35 -14.52
N GLU A 122 32.12 -14.25 -15.85
CA GLU A 122 32.91 -13.26 -16.59
C GLU A 122 32.01 -12.35 -17.46
N ARG A 123 30.68 -12.51 -17.36
CA ARG A 123 29.69 -11.70 -18.09
C ARG A 123 29.57 -10.29 -17.50
N ILE A 124 29.49 -9.31 -18.38
CA ILE A 124 29.36 -7.90 -18.04
C ILE A 124 27.95 -7.43 -18.44
N HIS A 125 27.15 -7.02 -17.47
CA HIS A 125 25.78 -6.56 -17.70
C HIS A 125 25.66 -5.07 -17.41
N VAL A 126 25.42 -4.26 -18.43
CA VAL A 126 25.36 -2.79 -18.34
C VAL A 126 23.93 -2.31 -18.46
N ARG A 127 23.57 -1.29 -17.68
CA ARG A 127 22.33 -0.52 -17.80
C ARG A 127 22.62 0.84 -18.43
N VAL A 128 21.78 1.29 -19.36
CA VAL A 128 22.01 2.52 -20.14
C VAL A 128 20.80 3.45 -20.02
N GLY A 129 21.04 4.74 -19.78
CA GLY A 129 19.98 5.76 -19.76
C GLY A 129 20.39 7.03 -20.47
N LEU A 130 19.46 7.62 -21.24
CA LEU A 130 19.68 8.85 -22.00
C LEU A 130 18.62 9.92 -21.71
N ASN A 131 19.06 11.18 -21.69
CA ASN A 131 18.18 12.34 -21.76
C ASN A 131 18.74 13.46 -22.65
N SER A 132 17.85 14.07 -23.43
CA SER A 132 18.16 15.20 -24.33
C SER A 132 17.58 16.50 -23.76
N GLY A 133 18.34 17.59 -23.79
CA GLY A 133 17.92 18.89 -23.28
C GLY A 133 19.05 19.91 -23.20
N MET A 134 18.74 21.11 -22.70
CA MET A 134 19.75 22.14 -22.47
C MET A 134 20.64 21.80 -21.29
N ALA A 135 21.95 21.88 -21.47
CA ALA A 135 22.95 21.81 -20.41
C ALA A 135 23.96 22.95 -20.55
N MET A 136 24.58 23.36 -19.44
CA MET A 136 25.75 24.22 -19.49
C MET A 136 26.96 23.37 -19.85
N VAL A 137 27.64 23.71 -20.95
CA VAL A 137 28.78 22.94 -21.49
C VAL A 137 30.03 23.81 -21.44
N GLU A 138 31.01 23.39 -20.65
CA GLU A 138 32.29 24.09 -20.46
C GLU A 138 33.42 23.09 -20.68
N GLU A 139 34.03 23.11 -21.88
CA GLU A 139 35.13 22.26 -22.36
C GLU A 139 35.12 20.77 -21.92
N ALA A 140 35.53 20.45 -20.70
CA ALA A 140 35.58 19.10 -20.14
C ALA A 140 34.34 18.69 -19.32
N ASN A 141 33.50 19.63 -18.91
CA ASN A 141 32.39 19.42 -17.99
C ASN A 141 31.01 19.69 -18.62
N VAL A 142 29.99 19.05 -18.07
CA VAL A 142 28.58 19.30 -18.40
C VAL A 142 27.75 19.37 -17.13
N PHE A 143 26.95 20.41 -16.97
CA PHE A 143 26.13 20.64 -15.78
C PHE A 143 24.69 21.02 -16.13
N GLY A 144 23.78 20.74 -15.20
CA GLY A 144 22.39 21.16 -15.27
C GLY A 144 21.37 20.02 -15.30
N ASP A 145 20.14 20.39 -15.61
CA ASP A 145 18.97 19.52 -15.47
C ASP A 145 19.00 18.31 -16.43
N ALA A 146 19.49 18.48 -17.65
CA ALA A 146 19.59 17.40 -18.63
C ALA A 146 20.49 16.25 -18.16
N VAL A 147 21.62 16.57 -17.50
CA VAL A 147 22.55 15.60 -16.91
C VAL A 147 21.89 14.87 -15.74
N ASN A 148 21.27 15.62 -14.83
CA ASN A 148 20.58 15.10 -13.66
C ASN A 148 19.41 14.17 -14.01
N THR A 149 18.72 14.41 -15.13
CA THR A 149 17.66 13.50 -15.58
C THR A 149 18.20 12.30 -16.37
N ALA A 150 19.28 12.41 -17.16
CA ALA A 150 19.92 11.24 -17.80
C ALA A 150 20.40 10.20 -16.78
N ALA A 151 21.12 10.62 -15.73
CA ALA A 151 21.57 9.73 -14.65
C ALA A 151 20.40 8.98 -14.00
N ARG A 152 19.28 9.69 -13.76
CA ARG A 152 18.10 9.08 -13.13
C ARG A 152 17.36 8.14 -14.07
N VAL A 153 17.31 8.42 -15.37
CA VAL A 153 16.79 7.48 -16.38
C VAL A 153 17.64 6.20 -16.40
N GLN A 154 18.98 6.32 -16.30
CA GLN A 154 19.88 5.16 -16.18
C GLN A 154 19.63 4.36 -14.89
N THR A 155 19.36 5.00 -13.74
CA THR A 155 19.07 4.26 -12.51
C THR A 155 17.77 3.44 -12.55
N LEU A 156 16.85 3.74 -13.48
CA LEU A 156 15.62 2.97 -13.70
C LEU A 156 15.83 1.78 -14.66
N ALA A 157 16.96 1.71 -15.35
CA ALA A 157 17.22 0.69 -16.36
C ALA A 157 17.74 -0.60 -15.69
N GLU A 158 17.09 -1.71 -16.01
CA GLU A 158 17.57 -3.06 -15.71
C GLU A 158 18.82 -3.41 -16.54
N PRO A 159 19.60 -4.44 -16.16
CA PRO A 159 20.79 -4.84 -16.90
C PRO A 159 20.42 -5.35 -18.29
N GLY A 160 21.14 -4.89 -19.30
CA GLY A 160 20.77 -5.14 -20.69
C GLY A 160 19.67 -4.21 -21.23
N GLN A 161 19.12 -3.29 -20.42
CA GLN A 161 18.09 -2.35 -20.86
C GLN A 161 18.71 -1.01 -21.28
N ILE A 162 18.03 -0.33 -22.22
CA ILE A 162 18.29 1.05 -22.62
C ILE A 162 17.01 1.83 -22.35
N LEU A 163 17.07 2.84 -21.50
CA LEU A 163 15.94 3.74 -21.25
C LEU A 163 16.21 5.13 -21.81
N VAL A 164 15.20 5.74 -22.40
CA VAL A 164 15.25 7.11 -22.93
C VAL A 164 14.15 7.96 -22.34
N SER A 165 14.47 9.23 -22.07
CA SER A 165 13.45 10.23 -21.74
C SER A 165 12.56 10.56 -22.94
N GLU A 166 11.37 11.11 -22.67
CA GLU A 166 10.45 11.57 -23.70
C GLU A 166 11.08 12.59 -24.67
N SER A 167 11.94 13.51 -24.19
CA SER A 167 12.63 14.46 -25.06
C SER A 167 13.54 13.76 -26.06
N THR A 168 14.29 12.75 -25.60
CA THR A 168 15.16 11.92 -26.45
C THR A 168 14.36 11.09 -27.45
N TYR A 169 13.21 10.53 -27.03
CA TYR A 169 12.31 9.82 -27.94
C TYR A 169 11.71 10.74 -29.00
N ARG A 170 11.19 11.91 -28.62
CA ARG A 170 10.58 12.88 -29.56
C ARG A 170 11.56 13.35 -30.62
N GLU A 171 12.84 13.46 -30.28
CA GLU A 171 13.90 13.85 -31.21
C GLU A 171 14.39 12.66 -32.07
N ALA A 172 14.67 11.50 -31.46
CA ALA A 172 15.26 10.35 -32.16
C ALA A 172 14.26 9.50 -32.99
N SER A 173 12.96 9.53 -32.65
CA SER A 173 11.93 8.71 -33.33
C SER A 173 11.70 9.10 -34.79
N GLY A 174 12.01 10.34 -35.18
CA GLY A 174 11.96 10.79 -36.57
C GLY A 174 12.96 10.06 -37.48
N ASP A 175 14.16 9.77 -36.97
CA ASP A 175 15.24 9.10 -37.72
C ASP A 175 15.22 7.56 -37.57
N LEU A 176 14.77 7.06 -36.42
CA LEU A 176 14.86 5.64 -36.05
C LEU A 176 13.54 4.88 -36.21
N GLY A 177 12.42 5.58 -36.44
CA GLY A 177 11.08 5.01 -36.40
C GLY A 177 10.59 4.74 -34.97
N THR A 178 9.29 4.48 -34.84
CA THR A 178 8.62 4.28 -33.53
C THR A 178 8.74 2.87 -32.98
N ASP A 179 8.95 1.87 -33.84
CA ASP A 179 8.75 0.45 -33.53
C ASP A 179 9.77 -0.12 -32.53
N ILE A 180 10.89 0.57 -32.34
CA ILE A 180 11.93 0.21 -31.36
C ILE A 180 11.70 0.84 -29.97
N PHE A 181 10.69 1.69 -29.80
CA PHE A 181 10.43 2.42 -28.53
C PHE A 181 9.18 1.89 -27.84
N LEU A 182 9.36 1.18 -26.72
CA LEU A 182 8.26 0.64 -25.93
C LEU A 182 7.96 1.59 -24.74
N PRO A 183 6.72 2.11 -24.58
CA PRO A 183 6.39 2.95 -23.45
C PRO A 183 6.51 2.19 -22.11
N VAL A 184 7.41 2.63 -21.23
CA VAL A 184 7.47 2.18 -19.82
C VAL A 184 6.51 3.01 -18.97
N GLY A 185 6.33 4.29 -19.33
CA GLY A 185 5.35 5.20 -18.74
C GLY A 185 5.95 6.33 -17.92
N PRO A 186 5.13 7.09 -17.18
CA PRO A 186 5.57 8.28 -16.46
C PRO A 186 6.29 7.94 -15.15
N ALA A 187 7.63 8.06 -15.16
CA ALA A 187 8.49 7.86 -14.01
C ALA A 187 8.69 9.15 -13.20
N ALA A 188 8.56 9.07 -11.87
CA ALA A 188 8.94 10.16 -10.98
C ALA A 188 10.45 10.07 -10.68
N LEU A 189 11.22 11.05 -11.19
CA LEU A 189 12.67 11.14 -10.99
C LEU A 189 12.95 12.02 -9.75
N LYS A 190 13.75 11.52 -8.80
CA LYS A 190 13.90 11.96 -7.38
C LYS A 190 13.05 13.16 -6.86
N GLY A 191 13.21 14.43 -7.25
CA GLY A 191 14.22 15.01 -8.15
C GLY A 191 13.70 15.99 -9.23
N LYS A 192 12.40 15.95 -9.57
CA LYS A 192 11.68 16.72 -10.61
C LYS A 192 10.24 16.94 -10.13
N LEU A 193 9.63 18.07 -10.48
CA LEU A 193 8.22 18.36 -10.16
C LEU A 193 7.25 17.57 -11.06
N GLU A 194 7.59 17.44 -12.34
CA GLU A 194 6.82 16.68 -13.32
C GLU A 194 7.36 15.25 -13.48
N LYS A 195 6.48 14.29 -13.78
CA LYS A 195 6.89 12.92 -14.13
C LYS A 195 7.46 12.93 -15.55
N VAL A 196 8.66 12.38 -15.71
CA VAL A 196 9.27 12.22 -17.04
C VAL A 196 8.73 10.91 -17.63
N VAL A 197 8.13 10.96 -18.82
CA VAL A 197 7.79 9.73 -19.54
C VAL A 197 9.08 9.07 -20.02
N VAL A 198 9.20 7.77 -19.75
CA VAL A 198 10.36 6.95 -20.12
C VAL A 198 9.92 5.84 -21.06
N LEU A 199 10.77 5.54 -22.04
CA LEU A 199 10.57 4.48 -23.02
C LEU A 199 11.79 3.54 -23.02
N GLU A 200 11.56 2.25 -23.19
CA GLU A 200 12.60 1.23 -23.41
C GLU A 200 12.95 1.18 -24.90
N VAL A 201 14.25 1.18 -25.22
CA VAL A 201 14.73 1.01 -26.59
C VAL A 201 15.05 -0.47 -26.81
N MET A 202 14.30 -1.07 -27.72
CA MET A 202 14.43 -2.46 -28.15
C MET A 202 15.65 -2.61 -29.06
N TRP A 203 16.70 -3.30 -28.59
CA TRP A 203 17.94 -3.49 -29.35
C TRP A 203 18.06 -4.87 -30.00
N SER A 204 17.18 -5.83 -29.66
CA SER A 204 17.07 -7.14 -30.32
C SER A 204 15.62 -7.60 -30.58
N PRO A 205 15.35 -8.39 -31.65
CA PRO A 205 14.03 -8.97 -31.91
C PRO A 205 13.57 -9.99 -30.86
N GLU A 206 14.51 -10.63 -30.15
CA GLU A 206 14.21 -11.62 -29.11
C GLU A 206 13.65 -10.94 -27.85
N GLN A 207 14.30 -9.86 -27.40
CA GLN A 207 13.81 -9.00 -26.31
C GLN A 207 12.40 -8.47 -26.62
N ALA A 208 12.12 -8.09 -27.88
CA ALA A 208 10.79 -7.63 -28.31
C ALA A 208 9.72 -8.73 -28.18
N ARG A 209 10.04 -9.97 -28.56
CA ARG A 209 9.13 -11.13 -28.40
C ARG A 209 8.88 -11.47 -26.93
N LEU A 210 9.94 -11.48 -26.11
CA LEU A 210 9.84 -11.73 -24.66
C LEU A 210 8.99 -10.65 -23.96
N ARG A 211 9.22 -9.37 -24.28
CA ARG A 211 8.41 -8.26 -23.75
C ARG A 211 6.96 -8.31 -24.22
N ALA A 212 6.70 -8.62 -25.50
CA ALA A 212 5.33 -8.79 -26.01
C ALA A 212 4.57 -9.92 -25.28
N ALA A 213 5.23 -11.05 -25.01
CA ALA A 213 4.65 -12.15 -24.23
C ALA A 213 4.32 -11.74 -22.78
N VAL A 214 5.21 -10.97 -22.13
CA VAL A 214 4.95 -10.38 -20.81
C VAL A 214 3.81 -9.35 -20.88
N GLN A 215 3.72 -8.54 -21.94
CA GLN A 215 2.63 -7.58 -22.12
C GLN A 215 1.26 -8.24 -22.28
N THR A 216 1.17 -9.36 -23.01
CA THR A 216 -0.04 -10.19 -23.04
C THR A 216 -0.38 -10.85 -21.69
N SER A 217 0.57 -10.92 -20.76
CA SER A 217 0.35 -11.42 -19.39
C SER A 217 0.02 -10.32 -18.38
N THR A 218 0.47 -9.07 -18.59
CA THR A 218 0.26 -7.96 -17.63
C THR A 218 -1.11 -7.29 -17.76
N ASP A 219 -1.85 -7.51 -18.85
CA ASP A 219 -3.22 -7.03 -19.04
C ASP A 219 -4.27 -7.73 -18.12
N GLN A 220 -3.81 -8.58 -17.18
CA GLN A 220 -4.66 -9.30 -16.21
C GLN A 220 -4.16 -9.27 -14.75
N ALA A 221 -3.36 -8.28 -14.34
CA ALA A 221 -2.95 -8.13 -12.93
C ALA A 221 -4.15 -7.73 -12.02
N ARG A 222 -4.90 -8.73 -11.53
CA ARG A 222 -5.91 -8.54 -10.47
C ARG A 222 -5.23 -8.32 -9.12
N ARG A 223 -5.89 -7.55 -8.25
CA ARG A 223 -5.44 -7.29 -6.88
C ARG A 223 -5.97 -8.39 -5.97
N VAL A 224 -5.11 -8.94 -5.14
CA VAL A 224 -5.45 -10.01 -4.19
C VAL A 224 -5.24 -9.49 -2.79
N LEU A 225 -6.28 -9.49 -1.95
CA LEU A 225 -6.10 -9.17 -0.55
C LEU A 225 -5.71 -10.45 0.20
N HIS A 226 -4.57 -10.41 0.89
CA HIS A 226 -4.12 -11.45 1.80
C HIS A 226 -4.48 -11.03 3.23
N LEU A 227 -4.98 -11.99 4.01
CA LEU A 227 -5.26 -11.84 5.43
C LEU A 227 -4.55 -12.98 6.17
N ASP A 228 -3.40 -12.68 6.78
CA ASP A 228 -2.65 -13.62 7.62
C ASP A 228 -3.19 -13.52 9.05
N VAL A 229 -3.79 -14.60 9.56
CA VAL A 229 -4.42 -14.66 10.89
C VAL A 229 -3.73 -15.74 11.74
N SER A 230 -3.09 -15.30 12.83
CA SER A 230 -2.40 -16.19 13.77
C SER A 230 -2.90 -15.98 15.21
N ARG A 231 -2.93 -17.04 16.02
CA ARG A 231 -3.38 -16.99 17.43
C ARG A 231 -2.21 -17.15 18.39
N THR A 232 -2.17 -16.33 19.44
CA THR A 232 -1.22 -16.50 20.54
C THR A 232 -1.97 -16.33 21.87
N GLY A 233 -2.32 -17.46 22.50
CA GLY A 233 -3.11 -17.49 23.73
C GLY A 233 -4.50 -16.88 23.54
N ALA A 234 -4.76 -15.78 24.24
CA ALA A 234 -6.02 -15.02 24.22
C ALA A 234 -5.96 -13.78 23.29
N ARG A 235 -5.08 -13.78 22.28
CA ARG A 235 -5.03 -12.75 21.23
C ARG A 235 -5.01 -13.37 19.84
N LEU A 236 -5.66 -12.68 18.90
CA LEU A 236 -5.47 -12.84 17.46
C LEU A 236 -4.57 -11.72 16.96
N LYS A 237 -3.58 -12.08 16.15
CA LYS A 237 -2.81 -11.16 15.31
C LYS A 237 -3.28 -11.31 13.87
N VAL A 238 -3.64 -10.18 13.27
CA VAL A 238 -4.31 -10.12 11.97
C VAL A 238 -3.57 -9.13 11.07
N ALA A 239 -2.82 -9.65 10.09
CA ALA A 239 -2.10 -8.84 9.12
C ALA A 239 -2.82 -8.82 7.77
N THR A 240 -2.91 -7.65 7.14
CA THR A 240 -3.41 -7.53 5.76
C THR A 240 -2.27 -7.15 4.79
N ARG A 241 -2.43 -7.55 3.53
CA ARG A 241 -1.56 -7.15 2.42
C ARG A 241 -2.30 -7.23 1.09
N GLU A 242 -2.30 -6.17 0.28
CA GLU A 242 -2.86 -6.21 -1.08
C GLU A 242 -1.73 -6.42 -2.11
N VAL A 243 -1.78 -7.55 -2.84
CA VAL A 243 -0.76 -8.00 -3.80
C VAL A 243 -1.23 -7.72 -5.24
N LEU A 244 -0.32 -7.30 -6.12
CA LEU A 244 -0.59 -6.92 -7.51
C LEU A 244 0.25 -7.79 -8.46
N GLY A 245 -0.38 -8.80 -9.06
CA GLY A 245 0.33 -9.77 -9.90
C GLY A 245 1.35 -10.59 -9.11
N THR A 246 2.56 -10.76 -9.64
CA THR A 246 3.68 -11.43 -8.96
C THR A 246 4.56 -10.48 -8.14
N GLU A 247 4.28 -9.18 -8.14
CA GLU A 247 5.07 -8.21 -7.38
C GLU A 247 4.52 -8.02 -5.96
N GLU A 248 5.45 -8.04 -5.01
CA GLU A 248 5.26 -7.92 -3.57
C GLU A 248 4.88 -6.48 -3.16
N ALA A 249 3.71 -6.01 -3.57
CA ALA A 249 3.14 -4.76 -3.08
C ALA A 249 2.70 -4.87 -1.60
N GLY A 250 2.71 -3.73 -0.90
CA GLY A 250 2.12 -3.56 0.43
C GLY A 250 3.00 -3.89 1.63
N VAL A 251 3.02 -2.97 2.60
CA VAL A 251 3.52 -3.19 3.97
C VAL A 251 2.57 -4.13 4.70
N ARG A 252 3.10 -5.14 5.42
CA ARG A 252 2.29 -6.01 6.29
C ARG A 252 1.90 -5.28 7.57
N GLN A 253 0.81 -4.52 7.52
CA GLN A 253 0.19 -3.90 8.67
C GLN A 253 -0.57 -4.96 9.49
N ALA A 254 0.00 -5.36 10.63
CA ALA A 254 -0.56 -6.33 11.56
C ALA A 254 -1.18 -5.64 12.78
N GLU A 255 -2.47 -5.88 13.02
CA GLU A 255 -3.20 -5.42 14.21
C GLU A 255 -3.45 -6.61 15.15
N GLU A 256 -3.56 -6.36 16.46
CA GLU A 256 -3.97 -7.37 17.44
C GLU A 256 -5.40 -7.10 17.96
N THR A 257 -6.15 -8.17 18.25
CA THR A 257 -7.42 -8.11 18.99
C THR A 257 -7.48 -9.20 20.05
N ALA A 258 -8.29 -8.98 21.09
CA ALA A 258 -8.57 -9.99 22.09
C ALA A 258 -9.34 -11.17 21.48
N TYR A 259 -9.04 -12.39 21.95
CA TYR A 259 -9.70 -13.61 21.51
C TYR A 259 -10.34 -14.33 22.68
N ASP A 260 -11.66 -14.21 22.80
CA ASP A 260 -12.47 -15.01 23.72
C ASP A 260 -12.89 -16.32 23.02
N GLU A 261 -12.16 -17.39 23.33
CA GLU A 261 -12.42 -18.72 22.79
C GLU A 261 -13.82 -19.26 23.15
N ALA A 262 -14.36 -18.90 24.31
CA ALA A 262 -15.68 -19.36 24.73
C ALA A 262 -16.79 -18.61 23.99
N ALA A 263 -16.67 -17.29 23.83
CA ALA A 263 -17.64 -16.47 23.09
C ALA A 263 -17.62 -16.77 21.58
N VAL A 264 -16.43 -16.90 20.98
CA VAL A 264 -16.28 -17.30 19.57
C VAL A 264 -16.81 -18.72 19.38
N GLY A 265 -16.46 -19.67 20.26
CA GLY A 265 -16.93 -21.06 20.20
C GLY A 265 -18.46 -21.18 20.27
N GLN A 266 -19.11 -20.44 21.17
CA GLN A 266 -20.59 -20.37 21.23
C GLN A 266 -21.20 -19.79 19.95
N THR A 267 -20.59 -18.76 19.37
CA THR A 267 -21.07 -18.12 18.15
C THR A 267 -20.97 -19.06 16.94
N VAL A 268 -19.83 -19.75 16.79
CA VAL A 268 -19.63 -20.80 15.79
C VAL A 268 -20.65 -21.93 15.97
N GLN A 269 -20.84 -22.44 17.19
CA GLN A 269 -21.80 -23.51 17.46
C GLN A 269 -23.24 -23.13 17.08
N ARG A 270 -23.64 -21.86 17.27
CA ARG A 270 -24.95 -21.36 16.84
C ARG A 270 -25.08 -21.28 15.32
N ILE A 271 -24.03 -20.86 14.60
CA ILE A 271 -23.98 -20.89 13.14
C ILE A 271 -24.14 -22.32 12.63
N GLU A 272 -23.33 -23.27 13.12
CA GLU A 272 -23.40 -24.67 12.70
C GLU A 272 -24.77 -25.30 13.04
N THR A 273 -25.41 -24.88 14.14
CA THR A 273 -26.79 -25.30 14.48
C THR A 273 -27.82 -24.81 13.45
N ILE A 274 -27.68 -23.57 12.94
CA ILE A 274 -28.53 -23.03 11.86
C ILE A 274 -28.25 -23.75 10.53
N LEU A 275 -26.98 -23.92 10.16
CA LEU A 275 -26.59 -24.58 8.90
C LEU A 275 -27.06 -26.04 8.83
N GLY A 276 -26.90 -26.79 9.93
CA GLY A 276 -27.41 -28.15 10.05
C GLY A 276 -28.94 -28.22 10.24
N GLY A 277 -29.59 -27.10 10.54
CA GLY A 277 -31.05 -26.98 10.69
C GLY A 277 -31.82 -26.85 9.37
N ALA A 278 -31.13 -26.88 8.23
CA ALA A 278 -31.75 -26.84 6.91
C ALA A 278 -32.62 -28.07 6.62
N ASP A 279 -33.62 -27.91 5.75
CA ASP A 279 -34.39 -29.03 5.21
C ASP A 279 -33.63 -29.81 4.12
N ARG A 280 -34.28 -30.83 3.54
CA ARG A 280 -33.72 -31.67 2.47
C ARG A 280 -33.41 -30.90 1.17
N GLU A 281 -34.05 -29.76 0.93
CA GLU A 281 -33.72 -28.87 -0.19
C GLU A 281 -32.60 -27.88 0.15
N GLY A 282 -32.09 -27.90 1.39
CA GLY A 282 -31.08 -26.96 1.89
C GLY A 282 -31.67 -25.63 2.36
N ARG A 283 -33.00 -25.52 2.54
CA ARG A 283 -33.66 -24.28 2.93
C ARG A 283 -33.74 -24.09 4.44
N ILE A 284 -33.66 -22.83 4.88
CA ILE A 284 -33.93 -22.39 6.26
C ILE A 284 -35.04 -21.33 6.34
N PRO A 285 -35.72 -21.19 7.50
CA PRO A 285 -36.64 -20.09 7.76
C PRO A 285 -35.97 -18.72 7.62
N LYS A 286 -36.76 -17.69 7.28
CA LYS A 286 -36.27 -16.30 7.15
C LYS A 286 -35.61 -15.79 8.43
N GLN A 287 -36.16 -16.11 9.60
CA GLN A 287 -35.56 -15.75 10.90
C GLN A 287 -34.15 -16.32 11.04
N ASN A 288 -33.95 -17.61 10.75
CA ASN A 288 -32.64 -18.24 10.83
C ASN A 288 -31.62 -17.60 9.87
N LEU A 289 -32.05 -17.05 8.73
CA LEU A 289 -31.17 -16.33 7.80
C LEU A 289 -30.78 -14.94 8.36
N GLU A 290 -31.70 -14.25 9.01
CA GLU A 290 -31.44 -12.99 9.72
C GLU A 290 -30.49 -13.22 10.92
N ASP A 291 -30.76 -14.28 11.70
CA ASP A 291 -29.90 -14.72 12.82
C ASP A 291 -28.50 -15.11 12.33
N LEU A 292 -28.38 -15.79 11.19
CA LEU A 292 -27.09 -16.14 10.56
C LEU A 292 -26.30 -14.89 10.16
N GLY A 293 -26.97 -13.87 9.61
CA GLY A 293 -26.35 -12.57 9.34
C GLY A 293 -25.89 -11.85 10.62
N GLY A 294 -26.70 -11.91 11.68
CA GLY A 294 -26.35 -11.37 13.00
C GLY A 294 -25.14 -12.07 13.63
N LEU A 295 -25.08 -13.40 13.59
CA LEU A 295 -23.95 -14.19 14.09
C LEU A 295 -22.68 -13.98 13.24
N GLY A 296 -22.82 -13.89 11.92
CA GLY A 296 -21.72 -13.53 11.02
C GLY A 296 -21.17 -12.13 11.29
N ARG A 297 -22.02 -11.18 11.70
CA ARG A 297 -21.59 -9.84 12.14
C ARG A 297 -20.92 -9.87 13.51
N LEU A 298 -21.40 -10.70 14.44
CA LEU A 298 -20.76 -10.88 15.75
C LEU A 298 -19.34 -11.45 15.61
N LEU A 299 -19.14 -12.46 14.74
CA LEU A 299 -17.79 -12.95 14.42
C LEU A 299 -16.93 -11.90 13.72
N TRP A 300 -17.49 -11.11 12.81
CA TRP A 300 -16.79 -10.01 12.16
C TRP A 300 -16.27 -8.98 13.18
N GLU A 301 -17.04 -8.68 14.22
CA GLU A 301 -16.65 -7.76 15.29
C GLU A 301 -15.68 -8.38 16.31
N GLN A 302 -15.80 -9.68 16.62
CA GLN A 302 -14.93 -10.38 17.57
C GLN A 302 -13.54 -10.71 16.99
N LEU A 303 -13.45 -11.06 15.71
CA LEU A 303 -12.24 -11.63 15.11
C LEU A 303 -11.35 -10.62 14.40
N LEU A 304 -11.91 -9.48 13.97
CA LEU A 304 -11.22 -8.53 13.10
C LEU A 304 -11.04 -7.16 13.79
N PRO A 305 -9.78 -6.73 13.99
CA PRO A 305 -9.45 -5.37 14.42
C PRO A 305 -10.13 -4.28 13.58
N ALA A 306 -10.26 -3.06 14.13
CA ALA A 306 -11.01 -1.98 13.48
C ALA A 306 -10.39 -1.56 12.13
N GLY A 307 -9.06 -1.46 12.03
CA GLY A 307 -8.38 -1.13 10.78
C GLY A 307 -8.45 -2.28 9.75
N VAL A 308 -8.46 -3.54 10.20
CA VAL A 308 -8.70 -4.70 9.33
C VAL A 308 -10.12 -4.65 8.74
N ARG A 309 -11.13 -4.33 9.56
CA ARG A 309 -12.52 -4.17 9.11
C ARG A 309 -12.69 -3.02 8.12
N ALA A 310 -12.03 -1.88 8.36
CA ALA A 310 -12.03 -0.75 7.43
C ALA A 310 -11.41 -1.13 6.08
N ARG A 311 -10.20 -1.73 6.08
CA ARG A 311 -9.50 -2.19 4.87
C ARG A 311 -10.31 -3.24 4.08
N LEU A 312 -10.90 -4.22 4.75
CA LEU A 312 -11.84 -5.15 4.13
C LEU A 312 -13.12 -4.47 3.63
N GLY A 313 -13.55 -3.36 4.24
CA GLY A 313 -14.65 -2.51 3.76
C GLY A 313 -14.32 -1.76 2.47
N GLU A 314 -13.12 -1.18 2.38
CA GLU A 314 -12.69 -0.25 1.33
C GLU A 314 -12.02 -0.93 0.12
N THR A 315 -11.43 -2.11 0.30
CA THR A 315 -10.66 -2.79 -0.77
C THR A 315 -11.50 -3.05 -2.03
N THR A 316 -10.81 -2.96 -3.17
CA THR A 316 -11.34 -3.28 -4.51
C THR A 316 -10.83 -4.63 -5.04
N ALA A 317 -10.01 -5.34 -4.26
CA ALA A 317 -9.55 -6.69 -4.57
C ALA A 317 -10.74 -7.65 -4.76
N PRO A 318 -10.90 -8.33 -5.91
CA PRO A 318 -11.97 -9.30 -6.11
C PRO A 318 -11.69 -10.62 -5.36
N GLU A 319 -10.41 -10.96 -5.18
CA GLU A 319 -9.90 -12.17 -4.53
C GLU A 319 -9.42 -11.89 -3.09
N LEU A 320 -9.69 -12.82 -2.16
CA LEU A 320 -9.28 -12.76 -0.75
C LEU A 320 -8.65 -14.10 -0.32
N LEU A 321 -7.36 -14.08 0.03
CA LEU A 321 -6.63 -15.25 0.51
C LEU A 321 -6.46 -15.19 2.03
N LEU A 322 -7.04 -16.16 2.74
CA LEU A 322 -6.92 -16.34 4.19
C LEU A 322 -5.77 -17.29 4.50
N ALA A 323 -4.68 -16.80 5.10
CA ALA A 323 -3.67 -17.67 5.70
C ALA A 323 -3.99 -17.86 7.19
N LEU A 324 -4.23 -19.10 7.62
CA LEU A 324 -4.76 -19.40 8.95
C LEU A 324 -3.84 -20.38 9.70
N ASP A 325 -3.68 -20.13 11.00
CA ASP A 325 -3.25 -21.16 11.95
C ASP A 325 -4.29 -22.29 12.05
N ASP A 326 -3.83 -23.50 12.37
CA ASP A 326 -4.64 -24.72 12.45
C ASP A 326 -5.84 -24.58 13.41
N GLN A 327 -5.66 -23.93 14.55
CA GLN A 327 -6.70 -23.68 15.55
C GLN A 327 -7.85 -22.80 15.05
N LEU A 328 -7.61 -21.94 14.05
CA LEU A 328 -8.57 -20.95 13.55
C LEU A 328 -9.38 -21.45 12.35
N THR A 329 -9.13 -22.67 11.91
CA THR A 329 -9.77 -23.28 10.74
C THR A 329 -11.19 -23.79 10.99
N ARG A 330 -11.64 -23.83 12.25
CA ARG A 330 -13.03 -24.16 12.67
C ARG A 330 -13.96 -22.95 12.71
N ILE A 331 -13.48 -21.79 12.27
CA ILE A 331 -14.26 -20.56 12.23
C ILE A 331 -14.83 -20.41 10.81
N PRO A 332 -16.12 -20.07 10.64
CA PRO A 332 -16.74 -19.87 9.35
C PRO A 332 -16.38 -18.51 8.74
N TRP A 333 -15.11 -18.31 8.40
CA TRP A 333 -14.57 -17.08 7.79
C TRP A 333 -15.36 -16.63 6.54
N GLU A 334 -15.91 -17.57 5.77
CA GLU A 334 -16.79 -17.32 4.63
C GLU A 334 -18.11 -16.61 4.99
N LEU A 335 -18.60 -16.85 6.22
CA LEU A 335 -19.90 -16.40 6.73
C LEU A 335 -19.79 -15.23 7.69
N LEU A 336 -18.60 -14.62 7.82
CA LEU A 336 -18.49 -13.27 8.38
C LEU A 336 -19.32 -12.31 7.53
N HIS A 337 -19.99 -11.36 8.19
CA HIS A 337 -20.93 -10.44 7.55
C HIS A 337 -20.51 -9.00 7.84
N ASP A 338 -20.08 -8.26 6.82
CA ASP A 338 -19.52 -6.91 6.96
C ASP A 338 -20.56 -5.82 7.30
N GLY A 339 -21.82 -6.22 7.47
CA GLY A 339 -22.98 -5.36 7.66
C GLY A 339 -23.77 -5.09 6.38
N ARG A 340 -23.22 -5.44 5.20
CA ARG A 340 -23.88 -5.37 3.89
C ARG A 340 -24.08 -6.75 3.27
N GLU A 341 -23.06 -7.60 3.35
CA GLU A 341 -23.07 -8.92 2.71
C GLU A 341 -22.13 -9.93 3.42
N PHE A 342 -22.37 -11.22 3.21
CA PHE A 342 -21.44 -12.29 3.61
C PHE A 342 -20.15 -12.25 2.77
N LEU A 343 -18.98 -12.39 3.40
CA LEU A 343 -17.69 -12.29 2.71
C LEU A 343 -17.58 -13.23 1.50
N CYS A 344 -18.13 -14.45 1.60
CA CYS A 344 -18.10 -15.44 0.53
C CYS A 344 -18.94 -15.13 -0.72
N LEU A 345 -19.88 -14.17 -0.61
CA LEU A 345 -20.65 -13.62 -1.72
C LEU A 345 -20.03 -12.32 -2.24
N ARG A 346 -19.17 -11.66 -1.46
CA ARG A 346 -18.43 -10.46 -1.86
C ARG A 346 -17.11 -10.80 -2.57
N PHE A 347 -16.28 -11.64 -1.95
CA PHE A 347 -14.92 -11.99 -2.37
C PHE A 347 -14.81 -13.41 -2.95
N ALA A 348 -13.85 -13.58 -3.85
CA ALA A 348 -13.36 -14.87 -4.32
C ALA A 348 -12.36 -15.41 -3.30
N MET A 349 -12.87 -16.18 -2.32
CA MET A 349 -12.12 -16.59 -1.13
C MET A 349 -11.44 -17.95 -1.27
N GLY A 350 -10.23 -18.09 -0.70
CA GLY A 350 -9.55 -19.37 -0.47
C GLY A 350 -8.75 -19.36 0.84
N ARG A 351 -8.53 -20.55 1.42
CA ARG A 351 -7.79 -20.76 2.69
C ARG A 351 -6.45 -21.45 2.46
N VAL A 352 -5.38 -20.96 3.06
CA VAL A 352 -4.08 -21.65 3.17
C VAL A 352 -3.76 -21.89 4.64
N ILE A 353 -3.40 -23.12 4.99
CA ILE A 353 -3.05 -23.50 6.36
C ILE A 353 -1.53 -23.38 6.50
N THR A 354 -1.06 -22.54 7.43
CA THR A 354 0.36 -22.20 7.55
C THR A 354 1.26 -23.43 7.75
N ALA A 355 0.83 -24.38 8.59
CA ALA A 355 1.54 -25.63 8.85
C ALA A 355 1.60 -26.57 7.63
N ALA A 356 0.52 -26.67 6.84
CA ALA A 356 0.45 -27.59 5.69
C ALA A 356 1.37 -27.15 4.53
N ARG A 357 1.68 -25.85 4.44
CA ARG A 357 2.55 -25.29 3.38
C ARG A 357 3.99 -25.81 3.41
N GLN A 358 4.44 -26.40 4.53
CA GLN A 358 5.81 -26.89 4.71
C GLN A 358 5.99 -28.40 4.44
N LEU A 359 4.90 -29.15 4.16
CA LEU A 359 4.89 -30.62 4.27
C LEU A 359 4.37 -31.39 3.05
N ALA A 360 4.15 -30.74 1.90
CA ALA A 360 3.59 -31.41 0.71
C ALA A 360 4.55 -32.48 0.15
N ALA A 361 4.11 -33.75 0.16
CA ALA A 361 4.95 -34.91 -0.17
C ALA A 361 5.07 -35.21 -1.69
N SER A 362 4.03 -34.88 -2.46
CA SER A 362 3.90 -35.23 -3.88
C SER A 362 3.62 -34.00 -4.74
N LYS A 363 3.90 -34.09 -6.06
CA LYS A 363 3.71 -32.96 -7.00
C LYS A 363 2.35 -33.04 -7.71
N PRO A 364 1.56 -31.96 -7.75
CA PRO A 364 0.33 -31.91 -8.53
C PRO A 364 0.62 -31.96 -10.03
N ARG A 365 -0.25 -32.64 -10.79
CA ARG A 365 -0.15 -32.80 -12.25
C ARG A 365 -0.14 -31.45 -13.00
N GLU A 366 0.70 -31.33 -14.02
CA GLU A 366 0.63 -30.22 -14.99
C GLU A 366 -0.10 -30.66 -16.27
N SER A 367 -1.23 -30.02 -16.58
CA SER A 367 -2.03 -30.31 -17.77
C SER A 367 -1.51 -29.52 -18.98
N LYS A 368 -1.25 -30.20 -20.10
CA LYS A 368 -0.82 -29.59 -21.39
C LYS A 368 -1.94 -29.60 -22.45
N GLY A 369 -3.17 -29.87 -22.05
CA GLY A 369 -4.34 -30.06 -22.91
C GLY A 369 -5.65 -29.88 -22.13
N PRO A 370 -6.79 -30.40 -22.61
CA PRO A 370 -8.05 -30.34 -21.88
C PRO A 370 -7.92 -31.04 -20.51
N LEU A 371 -8.60 -30.49 -19.51
CA LEU A 371 -8.52 -30.99 -18.14
C LEU A 371 -9.27 -32.33 -18.05
N LYS A 372 -8.56 -33.38 -17.63
CA LYS A 372 -9.17 -34.68 -17.42
C LYS A 372 -9.90 -34.70 -16.08
N VAL A 373 -11.24 -34.78 -16.12
CA VAL A 373 -12.12 -34.70 -14.95
C VAL A 373 -12.74 -36.08 -14.68
N ALA A 374 -12.48 -36.67 -13.51
CA ALA A 374 -13.24 -37.82 -13.02
C ALA A 374 -14.47 -37.34 -12.23
N LEU A 375 -15.67 -37.81 -12.59
CA LEU A 375 -16.91 -37.61 -11.85
C LEU A 375 -17.27 -38.91 -11.13
N VAL A 376 -16.90 -38.96 -9.85
CA VAL A 376 -17.19 -40.04 -8.90
C VAL A 376 -18.49 -39.70 -8.18
N ALA A 377 -19.62 -39.97 -8.83
CA ALA A 377 -20.94 -39.78 -8.26
C ALA A 377 -21.50 -41.10 -7.70
N ASP A 378 -22.13 -41.03 -6.53
CA ASP A 378 -22.71 -42.18 -5.81
C ASP A 378 -21.81 -43.44 -5.77
N PRO A 379 -20.56 -43.34 -5.26
CA PRO A 379 -19.61 -44.46 -5.29
C PRO A 379 -20.08 -45.73 -4.56
N GLN A 380 -21.09 -45.64 -3.70
CA GLN A 380 -21.70 -46.78 -2.99
C GLN A 380 -23.00 -47.29 -3.61
N GLY A 381 -23.63 -46.55 -4.53
CA GLY A 381 -24.96 -46.90 -5.09
C GLY A 381 -26.11 -46.68 -4.10
N THR A 382 -25.97 -45.73 -3.16
CA THR A 382 -26.96 -45.42 -2.11
C THR A 382 -27.61 -44.04 -2.27
N LEU A 383 -27.16 -43.24 -3.24
CA LEU A 383 -27.50 -41.84 -3.46
C LEU A 383 -27.91 -41.58 -4.93
N PRO A 384 -29.07 -42.10 -5.38
CA PRO A 384 -29.52 -41.98 -6.78
C PRO A 384 -29.77 -40.53 -7.24
N GLU A 385 -29.79 -39.56 -6.33
CA GLU A 385 -29.79 -38.13 -6.66
C GLU A 385 -28.41 -37.63 -7.06
N ALA A 386 -27.36 -38.05 -6.32
CA ALA A 386 -25.97 -37.75 -6.64
C ALA A 386 -25.58 -38.39 -7.97
N GLN A 387 -25.96 -39.65 -8.21
CA GLN A 387 -25.73 -40.33 -9.50
C GLN A 387 -26.34 -39.54 -10.67
N ARG A 388 -27.61 -39.12 -10.57
CA ARG A 388 -28.28 -38.33 -11.61
C ARG A 388 -27.60 -36.98 -11.84
N ALA A 389 -27.23 -36.27 -10.78
CA ALA A 389 -26.52 -34.99 -10.87
C ALA A 389 -25.12 -35.15 -11.52
N GLY A 390 -24.37 -36.20 -11.14
CA GLY A 390 -23.07 -36.52 -11.73
C GLY A 390 -23.15 -36.89 -13.21
N THR A 391 -24.13 -37.71 -13.60
CA THR A 391 -24.37 -38.04 -15.02
C THR A 391 -24.75 -36.80 -15.84
N GLN A 392 -25.61 -35.93 -15.30
CA GLN A 392 -26.00 -34.68 -15.96
C GLN A 392 -24.81 -33.71 -16.11
N LEU A 393 -24.00 -33.55 -15.06
CA LEU A 393 -22.78 -32.76 -15.11
C LEU A 393 -21.80 -33.36 -16.14
N GLY A 394 -21.67 -34.68 -16.17
CA GLY A 394 -20.81 -35.40 -17.10
C GLY A 394 -21.11 -35.11 -18.57
N ALA A 395 -22.39 -35.15 -18.95
CA ALA A 395 -22.83 -34.76 -20.29
C ALA A 395 -22.48 -33.29 -20.61
N GLN A 396 -22.80 -32.36 -19.70
CA GLN A 396 -22.54 -30.93 -19.88
C GLN A 396 -21.06 -30.55 -19.96
N LEU A 397 -20.19 -31.29 -19.28
CA LEU A 397 -18.74 -31.10 -19.35
C LEU A 397 -18.13 -31.81 -20.57
N GLY A 398 -18.69 -32.95 -21.00
CA GLY A 398 -18.25 -33.68 -22.19
C GLY A 398 -18.48 -32.92 -23.50
N ASP A 399 -19.50 -32.04 -23.55
CA ASP A 399 -19.75 -31.13 -24.67
C ASP A 399 -18.71 -30.00 -24.82
N ARG A 400 -17.79 -29.83 -23.86
CA ARG A 400 -16.83 -28.72 -23.82
C ARG A 400 -15.41 -29.16 -24.20
N PRO A 401 -14.75 -28.49 -25.18
CA PRO A 401 -13.39 -28.85 -25.59
C PRO A 401 -12.32 -28.56 -24.53
N GLU A 402 -12.66 -27.87 -23.44
CA GLU A 402 -11.78 -27.65 -22.28
C GLU A 402 -11.66 -28.87 -21.36
N TYR A 403 -12.53 -29.88 -21.48
CA TYR A 403 -12.60 -31.03 -20.57
C TYR A 403 -12.50 -32.37 -21.29
N GLN A 404 -11.88 -33.35 -20.61
CA GLN A 404 -11.99 -34.77 -20.95
C GLN A 404 -12.62 -35.49 -19.75
N VAL A 405 -13.89 -35.88 -19.87
CA VAL A 405 -14.66 -36.37 -18.71
C VAL A 405 -14.65 -37.89 -18.64
N VAL A 406 -14.40 -38.43 -17.45
CA VAL A 406 -14.65 -39.82 -17.07
C VAL A 406 -15.80 -39.81 -16.07
N VAL A 407 -16.95 -40.38 -16.44
CA VAL A 407 -18.13 -40.46 -15.57
C VAL A 407 -18.25 -41.87 -15.03
N ASN A 408 -18.39 -42.02 -13.72
CA ASN A 408 -18.71 -43.30 -13.11
C ASN A 408 -20.23 -43.43 -13.02
N ASP A 409 -20.79 -44.40 -13.73
CA ASP A 409 -22.23 -44.72 -13.80
C ASP A 409 -22.63 -45.89 -12.89
N ARG A 410 -21.69 -46.36 -12.08
CA ARG A 410 -21.76 -47.53 -11.20
C ARG A 410 -20.97 -47.27 -9.92
N THR A 411 -21.14 -48.17 -8.94
CA THR A 411 -20.36 -48.18 -7.71
C THR A 411 -18.85 -48.28 -8.00
N VAL A 412 -18.04 -47.64 -7.14
CA VAL A 412 -16.61 -47.39 -7.40
C VAL A 412 -15.76 -48.02 -6.31
N SER A 413 -14.85 -48.90 -6.69
CA SER A 413 -13.89 -49.53 -5.76
C SER A 413 -12.74 -48.60 -5.36
N ARG A 414 -12.06 -48.90 -4.25
CA ARG A 414 -10.84 -48.22 -3.78
C ARG A 414 -9.72 -48.26 -4.84
N ALA A 415 -9.62 -49.34 -5.59
CA ALA A 415 -8.65 -49.47 -6.68
C ALA A 415 -8.99 -48.53 -7.87
N GLU A 416 -10.25 -48.50 -8.30
CA GLU A 416 -10.70 -47.59 -9.37
C GLU A 416 -10.57 -46.13 -8.96
N PHE A 417 -10.96 -45.79 -7.73
CA PHE A 417 -10.82 -44.44 -7.19
C PHE A 417 -9.35 -43.99 -7.19
N LEU A 418 -8.42 -44.81 -6.69
CA LEU A 418 -6.99 -44.50 -6.68
C LEU A 418 -6.41 -44.37 -8.09
N ALA A 419 -6.86 -45.19 -9.05
CA ALA A 419 -6.46 -45.07 -10.45
C ALA A 419 -6.98 -43.76 -11.09
N GLN A 420 -8.19 -43.33 -10.76
CA GLN A 420 -8.73 -42.06 -11.24
C GLN A 420 -8.05 -40.86 -10.57
N PHE A 421 -7.82 -40.93 -9.26
CA PHE A 421 -7.10 -39.92 -8.48
C PHE A 421 -5.70 -39.68 -9.03
N THR A 422 -4.93 -40.74 -9.30
CA THR A 422 -3.57 -40.62 -9.82
C THR A 422 -3.48 -40.24 -11.30
N THR A 423 -4.53 -40.47 -12.11
CA THR A 423 -4.49 -40.28 -13.58
C THR A 423 -5.32 -39.10 -14.12
N CYS A 424 -6.07 -38.38 -13.28
CA CYS A 424 -6.89 -37.23 -13.70
C CYS A 424 -6.30 -35.91 -13.19
N ASP A 425 -6.68 -34.79 -13.83
CA ASP A 425 -6.31 -33.44 -13.41
C ASP A 425 -7.27 -32.91 -12.33
N VAL A 426 -8.54 -33.32 -12.41
CA VAL A 426 -9.59 -32.97 -11.46
C VAL A 426 -10.35 -34.23 -11.06
N VAL A 427 -10.68 -34.35 -9.78
CA VAL A 427 -11.62 -35.36 -9.27
C VAL A 427 -12.78 -34.64 -8.60
N HIS A 428 -14.00 -34.95 -9.02
CA HIS A 428 -15.24 -34.51 -8.39
C HIS A 428 -15.89 -35.71 -7.71
N VAL A 429 -16.08 -35.64 -6.40
CA VAL A 429 -16.72 -36.69 -5.60
C VAL A 429 -18.05 -36.16 -5.08
N ALA A 430 -19.13 -36.84 -5.43
CA ALA A 430 -20.49 -36.55 -4.95
C ALA A 430 -21.02 -37.81 -4.25
N GLY A 431 -20.92 -37.88 -2.93
CA GLY A 431 -21.13 -39.11 -2.19
C GLY A 431 -21.18 -38.94 -0.67
N GLN A 432 -21.33 -40.06 0.05
CA GLN A 432 -21.32 -40.06 1.51
C GLN A 432 -19.92 -39.71 2.05
N ALA A 433 -19.90 -38.88 3.08
CA ALA A 433 -18.69 -38.46 3.78
C ALA A 433 -18.57 -39.20 5.10
N GLU A 434 -17.47 -39.91 5.32
CA GLU A 434 -17.16 -40.49 6.62
C GLU A 434 -16.21 -39.57 7.37
N TYR A 435 -16.76 -38.84 8.33
CA TYR A 435 -16.13 -37.68 8.96
C TYR A 435 -15.48 -38.01 10.33
N ALA A 436 -14.60 -39.01 10.34
CA ALA A 436 -13.92 -39.53 11.54
C ALA A 436 -12.58 -38.81 11.87
N GLY A 437 -12.62 -37.48 12.03
CA GLY A 437 -11.42 -36.69 12.37
C GLY A 437 -10.29 -36.84 11.33
N ALA A 438 -9.05 -37.09 11.77
CA ALA A 438 -7.90 -37.32 10.89
C ALA A 438 -7.99 -38.64 10.07
N GLY A 439 -8.92 -39.53 10.41
CA GLY A 439 -9.27 -40.73 9.63
C GLY A 439 -10.41 -40.51 8.63
N GLY A 440 -10.94 -39.28 8.53
CA GLY A 440 -12.04 -38.95 7.65
C GLY A 440 -11.71 -39.15 6.17
N GLY A 441 -12.73 -39.39 5.33
CA GLY A 441 -12.53 -39.78 3.94
C GLY A 441 -13.81 -40.11 3.18
N PHE A 442 -13.66 -40.88 2.11
CA PHE A 442 -14.72 -41.17 1.15
C PHE A 442 -15.17 -42.63 1.26
N ALA A 443 -16.48 -42.81 1.39
CA ALA A 443 -17.10 -44.13 1.42
C ALA A 443 -17.21 -44.67 -0.03
N LEU A 444 -16.76 -45.90 -0.26
CA LEU A 444 -16.63 -46.55 -1.57
C LEU A 444 -17.34 -47.91 -1.58
N ALA A 445 -17.41 -48.56 -2.75
CA ALA A 445 -18.14 -49.82 -2.95
C ALA A 445 -17.59 -51.00 -2.13
N ASP A 446 -16.27 -51.03 -1.91
CA ASP A 446 -15.50 -52.10 -1.28
C ASP A 446 -14.88 -51.68 0.07
N GLY A 447 -15.25 -50.52 0.61
CA GLY A 447 -14.79 -50.02 1.90
C GLY A 447 -14.69 -48.50 1.97
N HIS A 448 -13.62 -48.02 2.61
CA HIS A 448 -13.33 -46.61 2.85
C HIS A 448 -11.97 -46.23 2.28
N ILE A 449 -11.83 -44.98 1.85
CA ILE A 449 -10.53 -44.37 1.59
C ILE A 449 -10.36 -43.12 2.47
N SER A 450 -9.48 -43.22 3.47
CA SER A 450 -9.19 -42.10 4.36
C SER A 450 -8.29 -41.07 3.70
N ALA A 451 -8.32 -39.84 4.19
CA ALA A 451 -7.37 -38.82 3.78
C ALA A 451 -5.92 -39.20 4.12
N THR A 452 -5.73 -40.04 5.14
CA THR A 452 -4.43 -40.64 5.48
C THR A 452 -3.97 -41.67 4.43
N ASP A 453 -4.87 -42.42 3.78
CA ASP A 453 -4.52 -43.28 2.64
C ASP A 453 -4.01 -42.46 1.46
N LEU A 454 -4.65 -41.32 1.18
CA LEU A 454 -4.22 -40.40 0.12
C LEU A 454 -2.87 -39.74 0.42
N ALA A 455 -2.64 -39.34 1.68
CA ALA A 455 -1.36 -38.78 2.12
C ALA A 455 -0.21 -39.81 2.16
N ARG A 456 -0.51 -41.12 2.09
CA ARG A 456 0.46 -42.22 2.03
C ARG A 456 0.74 -42.72 0.61
N LEU A 457 0.28 -42.02 -0.42
CA LEU A 457 0.67 -42.30 -1.79
C LEU A 457 2.21 -42.16 -1.94
N PRO A 458 2.85 -42.94 -2.83
CA PRO A 458 4.27 -42.79 -3.14
C PRO A 458 4.63 -41.35 -3.52
N GLY A 459 5.81 -40.87 -3.12
CA GLY A 459 6.24 -39.47 -3.37
C GLY A 459 6.44 -39.11 -4.85
N ASP A 460 6.56 -40.11 -5.71
CA ASP A 460 6.58 -39.99 -7.18
C ASP A 460 5.18 -40.05 -7.81
N ALA A 461 4.14 -40.37 -7.05
CA ALA A 461 2.77 -40.41 -7.54
C ALA A 461 2.28 -39.00 -7.90
N THR A 462 1.83 -38.81 -9.14
CA THR A 462 1.14 -37.60 -9.57
C THR A 462 -0.28 -37.57 -9.01
N VAL A 463 -0.64 -36.47 -8.36
CA VAL A 463 -1.96 -36.25 -7.73
C VAL A 463 -2.76 -35.18 -8.49
N PRO A 464 -4.09 -35.10 -8.36
CA PRO A 464 -4.89 -34.15 -9.13
C PRO A 464 -4.61 -32.72 -8.66
N GLN A 465 -4.85 -31.74 -9.55
CA GLN A 465 -4.73 -30.34 -9.20
C GLN A 465 -5.89 -29.85 -8.32
N LEU A 466 -7.08 -30.43 -8.52
CA LEU A 466 -8.30 -30.11 -7.79
C LEU A 466 -9.04 -31.38 -7.36
N LEU A 467 -9.35 -31.47 -6.07
CA LEU A 467 -10.37 -32.37 -5.55
C LEU A 467 -11.59 -31.55 -5.10
N PHE A 468 -12.72 -31.73 -5.78
CA PHE A 468 -14.00 -31.14 -5.41
C PHE A 468 -14.85 -32.21 -4.72
N PHE A 469 -15.35 -31.92 -3.51
CA PHE A 469 -16.19 -32.81 -2.72
C PHE A 469 -17.53 -32.16 -2.37
N ALA A 470 -18.61 -32.75 -2.89
CA ALA A 470 -19.97 -32.51 -2.49
C ALA A 470 -20.43 -33.67 -1.59
N ALA A 471 -20.35 -33.48 -0.26
CA ALA A 471 -20.89 -34.44 0.68
C ALA A 471 -22.42 -34.57 0.45
N SER A 472 -22.96 -35.77 0.59
CA SER A 472 -24.38 -36.08 0.43
C SER A 472 -24.84 -37.06 1.50
N GLU A 473 -26.05 -36.89 2.01
CA GLU A 473 -26.65 -37.76 3.04
C GLU A 473 -27.67 -38.73 2.41
N PRO A 474 -27.79 -39.97 2.93
CA PRO A 474 -28.85 -40.89 2.53
C PRO A 474 -30.24 -40.38 2.97
N LEU A 475 -31.31 -40.84 2.32
CA LEU A 475 -32.69 -40.36 2.58
C LEU A 475 -33.22 -40.60 4.02
N VAL A 476 -32.51 -41.37 4.85
CA VAL A 476 -32.92 -41.76 6.20
C VAL A 476 -32.61 -40.64 7.21
N ALA A 477 -33.63 -40.17 7.92
CA ALA A 477 -33.50 -39.07 8.87
C ALA A 477 -32.86 -39.53 10.20
N GLY A 478 -31.91 -38.75 10.73
CA GLY A 478 -31.47 -38.84 12.14
C GLY A 478 -29.97 -39.03 12.42
N GLY A 479 -29.09 -39.00 11.40
CA GLY A 479 -27.63 -39.04 11.58
C GLY A 479 -27.05 -37.73 12.11
N ASN A 480 -25.91 -37.80 12.83
CA ASN A 480 -25.23 -36.62 13.38
C ASN A 480 -24.88 -35.58 12.31
N ARG A 481 -25.25 -34.32 12.56
CA ARG A 481 -24.93 -33.18 11.69
C ARG A 481 -23.42 -32.92 11.73
N HIS A 482 -22.76 -33.17 10.61
CA HIS A 482 -21.32 -33.00 10.45
C HIS A 482 -20.93 -31.52 10.51
N GLY A 483 -19.86 -31.19 11.25
CA GLY A 483 -19.39 -29.82 11.45
C GLY A 483 -18.00 -29.55 10.87
N GLU A 484 -17.63 -28.27 10.79
CA GLU A 484 -16.41 -27.76 10.13
C GLU A 484 -15.10 -28.51 10.50
N ALA A 485 -14.97 -28.97 11.76
CA ALA A 485 -13.79 -29.71 12.23
C ALA A 485 -13.45 -30.96 11.39
N ALA A 486 -14.46 -31.61 10.79
CA ALA A 486 -14.25 -32.82 10.00
C ALA A 486 -13.85 -32.52 8.53
N VAL A 487 -14.41 -31.45 7.94
CA VAL A 487 -13.98 -30.95 6.62
C VAL A 487 -12.52 -30.48 6.69
N PHE A 488 -12.13 -29.83 7.79
CA PHE A 488 -10.75 -29.40 8.01
C PHE A 488 -9.75 -30.56 8.08
N GLY A 489 -10.06 -31.64 8.80
CA GLY A 489 -9.21 -32.83 8.89
C GLY A 489 -8.96 -33.46 7.51
N LEU A 490 -10.04 -33.62 6.74
CA LEU A 490 -10.01 -34.10 5.36
C LEU A 490 -9.18 -33.16 4.45
N ALA A 491 -9.43 -31.85 4.50
CA ALA A 491 -8.71 -30.84 3.72
C ALA A 491 -7.19 -30.86 3.98
N THR A 492 -6.78 -30.90 5.26
CA THR A 492 -5.36 -30.86 5.65
C THR A 492 -4.60 -32.05 5.08
N ALA A 493 -5.16 -33.25 5.18
CA ALA A 493 -4.51 -34.46 4.65
C ALA A 493 -4.53 -34.53 3.11
N ILE A 494 -5.57 -34.01 2.44
CA ILE A 494 -5.59 -33.86 0.97
C ILE A 494 -4.50 -32.89 0.49
N LEU A 495 -4.27 -31.77 1.18
CA LEU A 495 -3.19 -30.84 0.86
C LEU A 495 -1.81 -31.45 1.12
N MET A 496 -1.63 -32.21 2.21
CA MET A 496 -0.37 -32.93 2.48
C MET A 496 -0.07 -34.00 1.42
N ALA A 497 -1.11 -34.63 0.84
CA ALA A 497 -0.99 -35.52 -0.32
C ALA A 497 -0.54 -34.80 -1.62
N GLY A 498 -0.38 -33.47 -1.61
CA GLY A 498 0.12 -32.68 -2.74
C GLY A 498 -0.95 -32.14 -3.69
N VAL A 499 -2.24 -32.34 -3.39
CA VAL A 499 -3.34 -31.75 -4.18
C VAL A 499 -3.30 -30.23 -4.02
N ARG A 500 -3.31 -29.48 -5.13
CA ARG A 500 -3.14 -28.03 -5.11
C ARG A 500 -4.35 -27.29 -4.50
N HIS A 501 -5.56 -27.79 -4.76
CA HIS A 501 -6.80 -27.20 -4.24
C HIS A 501 -7.80 -28.27 -3.80
N PHE A 502 -8.48 -28.01 -2.69
CA PHE A 502 -9.59 -28.80 -2.21
C PHE A 502 -10.82 -27.91 -2.02
N VAL A 503 -11.94 -28.29 -2.62
CA VAL A 503 -13.25 -27.68 -2.34
C VAL A 503 -14.09 -28.70 -1.59
N GLY A 504 -14.49 -28.41 -0.36
CA GLY A 504 -15.30 -29.32 0.46
C GLY A 504 -16.58 -28.66 0.96
N SER A 505 -17.66 -29.44 1.12
CA SER A 505 -18.92 -28.94 1.69
C SER A 505 -19.05 -29.22 3.20
N ARG A 506 -19.37 -28.16 3.98
CA ARG A 506 -19.62 -28.19 5.43
C ARG A 506 -20.75 -29.14 5.83
N ARG A 507 -21.78 -29.21 4.98
CA ARG A 507 -22.98 -30.04 5.14
C ARG A 507 -23.19 -30.92 3.92
N ALA A 508 -24.18 -31.81 3.99
CA ALA A 508 -24.75 -32.44 2.81
C ALA A 508 -25.30 -31.37 1.84
N VAL A 509 -24.90 -31.43 0.57
CA VAL A 509 -25.36 -30.57 -0.52
C VAL A 509 -25.85 -31.46 -1.65
N GLY A 510 -27.15 -31.41 -1.92
CA GLY A 510 -27.82 -32.25 -2.92
C GLY A 510 -28.87 -31.51 -3.74
N GLY A 511 -29.68 -32.26 -4.47
CA GLY A 511 -30.79 -31.73 -5.26
C GLY A 511 -30.37 -30.74 -6.36
N VAL A 512 -31.35 -29.94 -6.79
CA VAL A 512 -31.21 -29.03 -7.95
C VAL A 512 -30.21 -27.90 -7.70
N ALA A 513 -30.13 -27.38 -6.47
CA ALA A 513 -29.21 -26.30 -6.13
C ALA A 513 -27.74 -26.76 -6.17
N GLY A 514 -27.43 -27.94 -5.62
CA GLY A 514 -26.09 -28.54 -5.68
C GLY A 514 -25.61 -28.82 -7.12
N ALA A 515 -26.48 -29.40 -7.95
CA ALA A 515 -26.17 -29.65 -9.36
C ALA A 515 -25.93 -28.36 -10.15
N GLN A 516 -26.75 -27.32 -9.92
CA GLN A 516 -26.57 -26.01 -10.56
C GLN A 516 -25.30 -25.29 -10.09
N PHE A 517 -24.93 -25.44 -8.82
CA PHE A 517 -23.67 -24.91 -8.28
C PHE A 517 -22.47 -25.53 -8.99
N ALA A 518 -22.42 -26.85 -9.12
CA ALA A 518 -21.34 -27.55 -9.81
C ALA A 518 -21.29 -27.18 -11.30
N GLN A 519 -22.44 -27.10 -11.97
CA GLN A 519 -22.55 -26.67 -13.37
C GLN A 519 -21.97 -25.26 -13.58
N GLU A 520 -22.34 -24.29 -12.74
CA GLU A 520 -21.83 -22.92 -12.84
C GLU A 520 -20.33 -22.85 -12.54
N PHE A 521 -19.88 -23.53 -11.48
CA PHE A 521 -18.46 -23.60 -11.09
C PHE A 521 -17.56 -24.08 -12.24
N TYR A 522 -17.86 -25.25 -12.83
CA TYR A 522 -17.09 -25.75 -13.98
C TYR A 522 -17.33 -24.92 -15.25
N GLY A 523 -18.49 -24.29 -15.39
CA GLY A 523 -18.80 -23.35 -16.46
C GLY A 523 -17.85 -22.16 -16.48
N GLN A 524 -17.57 -21.58 -15.30
CA GLN A 524 -16.64 -20.47 -15.09
C GLN A 524 -15.16 -20.89 -15.25
N LEU A 525 -14.79 -22.08 -14.78
CA LEU A 525 -13.42 -22.61 -14.98
C LEU A 525 -13.09 -22.82 -16.46
N ALA A 526 -14.02 -23.35 -17.27
CA ALA A 526 -13.86 -23.47 -18.72
C ALA A 526 -13.84 -22.09 -19.41
N GLY A 527 -14.53 -21.10 -18.86
CA GLY A 527 -14.40 -19.69 -19.23
C GLY A 527 -13.05 -19.05 -18.86
N GLY A 528 -12.10 -19.82 -18.33
CA GLY A 528 -10.77 -19.39 -17.94
C GLY A 528 -10.72 -18.54 -16.67
N GLN A 529 -11.80 -18.47 -15.88
CA GLN A 529 -11.79 -17.76 -14.60
C GLN A 529 -10.93 -18.49 -13.55
N SER A 530 -10.52 -17.75 -12.53
CA SER A 530 -9.85 -18.31 -11.36
C SER A 530 -10.81 -19.14 -10.50
N ILE A 531 -10.27 -20.14 -9.79
CA ILE A 531 -11.08 -21.05 -8.94
C ILE A 531 -11.90 -20.32 -7.88
N GLY A 532 -11.36 -19.26 -7.27
CA GLY A 532 -12.09 -18.45 -6.29
C GLY A 532 -13.25 -17.68 -6.92
N VAL A 533 -13.09 -17.15 -8.15
CA VAL A 533 -14.16 -16.46 -8.87
C VAL A 533 -15.23 -17.44 -9.33
N ALA A 534 -14.83 -18.59 -9.86
CA ALA A 534 -15.76 -19.67 -10.21
C ALA A 534 -16.62 -20.08 -9.01
N LEU A 535 -16.03 -20.21 -7.81
CA LEU A 535 -16.75 -20.56 -6.59
C LEU A 535 -17.68 -19.43 -6.13
N ARG A 536 -17.22 -18.18 -6.07
CA ARG A 536 -18.03 -17.01 -5.67
C ARG A 536 -19.21 -16.80 -6.61
N ASP A 537 -19.00 -16.91 -7.91
CA ASP A 537 -20.07 -16.63 -8.88
C ASP A 537 -21.07 -17.80 -8.97
N ALA A 538 -20.65 -19.05 -8.73
CA ALA A 538 -21.56 -20.16 -8.47
C ALA A 538 -22.43 -19.95 -7.21
N ARG A 539 -21.85 -19.42 -6.11
CA ARG A 539 -22.62 -19.02 -4.91
C ARG A 539 -23.67 -17.95 -5.25
N ARG A 540 -23.29 -16.91 -6.00
CA ARG A 540 -24.20 -15.83 -6.43
C ARG A 540 -25.31 -16.34 -7.34
N GLU A 541 -25.02 -17.27 -8.24
CA GLU A 541 -26.03 -17.84 -9.15
C GLU A 541 -27.07 -18.69 -8.40
N VAL A 542 -26.64 -19.47 -7.39
CA VAL A 542 -27.56 -20.14 -6.47
C VAL A 542 -28.46 -19.13 -5.75
N VAL A 543 -27.88 -18.09 -5.15
CA VAL A 543 -28.64 -17.01 -4.48
C VAL A 543 -29.62 -16.33 -5.43
N ARG A 544 -29.23 -16.10 -6.69
CA ARG A 544 -30.07 -15.46 -7.71
C ARG A 544 -31.26 -16.35 -8.15
N ARG A 545 -31.10 -17.67 -8.15
CA ARG A 545 -32.14 -18.62 -8.57
C ARG A 545 -33.06 -19.05 -7.43
N HIS A 546 -32.51 -19.33 -6.25
CA HIS A 546 -33.22 -19.98 -5.14
C HIS A 546 -33.44 -19.06 -3.92
N GLY A 547 -32.80 -17.88 -3.90
CA GLY A 547 -32.76 -16.98 -2.75
C GLY A 547 -31.70 -17.39 -1.72
N LYS A 548 -31.32 -16.47 -0.82
CA LYS A 548 -30.34 -16.73 0.25
C LYS A 548 -30.81 -17.75 1.30
N SER A 549 -32.11 -18.05 1.36
CA SER A 549 -32.67 -19.01 2.30
C SER A 549 -32.36 -20.47 1.94
N GLU A 550 -32.05 -20.78 0.68
CA GLU A 550 -31.36 -22.03 0.33
C GLU A 550 -29.86 -21.82 0.57
N LEU A 551 -29.23 -22.70 1.35
CA LEU A 551 -27.88 -22.50 1.89
C LEU A 551 -26.73 -23.07 1.04
N THR A 552 -26.95 -23.52 -0.20
CA THR A 552 -25.88 -24.18 -0.98
C THR A 552 -24.72 -23.22 -1.23
N TRP A 553 -25.02 -21.92 -1.37
CA TRP A 553 -24.02 -20.85 -1.44
C TRP A 553 -23.12 -20.77 -0.18
N ALA A 554 -23.65 -21.07 1.00
CA ALA A 554 -22.94 -21.00 2.28
C ALA A 554 -22.11 -22.27 2.57
N SER A 555 -22.28 -23.32 1.77
CA SER A 555 -21.87 -24.68 2.16
C SER A 555 -20.44 -25.04 1.78
N TYR A 556 -19.93 -24.52 0.66
CA TYR A 556 -18.61 -24.88 0.14
C TYR A 556 -17.48 -23.99 0.68
N VAL A 557 -16.35 -24.59 1.02
CA VAL A 557 -15.10 -23.94 1.44
C VAL A 557 -13.98 -24.31 0.47
N LEU A 558 -13.16 -23.34 0.06
CA LEU A 558 -11.96 -23.56 -0.76
C LEU A 558 -10.71 -23.54 0.12
N TYR A 559 -9.92 -24.58 0.03
CA TYR A 559 -8.54 -24.64 0.51
C TYR A 559 -7.59 -24.63 -0.70
N GLY A 560 -6.56 -23.79 -0.65
CA GLY A 560 -5.68 -23.45 -1.77
C GLY A 560 -5.84 -21.99 -2.25
N ASP A 561 -5.07 -21.62 -3.27
CA ASP A 561 -4.97 -20.24 -3.78
C ASP A 561 -6.17 -19.89 -4.69
N PRO A 562 -7.01 -18.90 -4.32
CA PRO A 562 -8.21 -18.54 -5.10
C PRO A 562 -7.91 -17.95 -6.48
N THR A 563 -6.66 -17.54 -6.76
CA THR A 563 -6.25 -16.91 -8.03
C THR A 563 -5.97 -17.91 -9.14
N SER A 564 -5.74 -19.18 -8.80
CA SER A 564 -5.34 -20.23 -9.74
C SER A 564 -6.35 -20.45 -10.87
N ARG A 565 -5.83 -20.57 -12.11
CA ARG A 565 -6.58 -20.90 -13.32
C ARG A 565 -6.08 -22.22 -13.91
N TYR A 566 -6.99 -23.02 -14.43
CA TYR A 566 -6.68 -24.33 -15.02
C TYR A 566 -6.77 -24.37 -16.55
N VAL A 567 -7.48 -23.40 -17.15
CA VAL A 567 -7.67 -23.29 -18.60
C VAL A 567 -7.08 -21.96 -19.07
N ALA A 568 -6.22 -22.01 -20.09
CA ALA A 568 -5.72 -20.81 -20.76
C ALA A 568 -6.86 -20.12 -21.53
N GLY A 569 -7.21 -18.90 -21.15
CA GLY A 569 -8.41 -18.22 -21.65
C GLY A 569 -8.38 -17.96 -23.16
N ARG A 570 -9.29 -18.59 -23.90
CA ARG A 570 -9.66 -18.14 -25.26
C ARG A 570 -10.50 -16.87 -25.16
N VAL A 571 -10.04 -15.79 -25.78
CA VAL A 571 -10.82 -14.55 -25.91
C VAL A 571 -12.06 -14.84 -26.78
N PRO A 572 -13.29 -14.59 -26.30
CA PRO A 572 -14.46 -14.65 -27.17
C PRO A 572 -14.40 -13.51 -28.19
N SER A 573 -14.29 -13.84 -29.47
CA SER A 573 -14.50 -12.87 -30.55
C SER A 573 -15.90 -12.26 -30.43
N ALA A 574 -16.01 -10.93 -30.50
CA ALA A 574 -17.26 -10.21 -30.30
C ALA A 574 -18.42 -10.78 -31.15
N PRO A 575 -19.64 -10.94 -30.59
CA PRO A 575 -20.74 -11.58 -31.30
C PRO A 575 -21.19 -10.76 -32.51
N THR A 576 -21.20 -11.40 -33.68
CA THR A 576 -21.57 -10.81 -34.97
C THR A 576 -22.99 -10.23 -34.94
N ARG A 577 -23.21 -9.12 -35.66
CA ARG A 577 -24.45 -8.29 -35.68
C ARG A 577 -25.79 -9.00 -35.92
N ALA A 578 -25.82 -10.30 -36.27
CA ALA A 578 -27.03 -11.05 -36.57
C ALA A 578 -27.95 -11.30 -35.34
N ALA A 579 -27.39 -11.47 -34.13
CA ALA A 579 -28.19 -11.80 -32.94
C ALA A 579 -29.02 -10.62 -32.37
N ALA A 580 -28.69 -9.38 -32.74
CA ALA A 580 -29.29 -8.17 -32.14
C ALA A 580 -30.74 -7.89 -32.57
N VAL A 581 -31.26 -8.57 -33.61
CA VAL A 581 -32.56 -8.27 -34.20
C VAL A 581 -33.72 -9.02 -33.52
N LEU A 582 -33.48 -10.23 -33.00
CA LEU A 582 -34.55 -11.02 -32.34
C LEU A 582 -34.85 -10.57 -30.89
N GLY A 583 -33.86 -10.04 -30.15
CA GLY A 583 -34.04 -9.61 -28.76
C GLY A 583 -34.93 -8.37 -28.58
N ARG A 584 -34.95 -7.46 -29.56
CA ARG A 584 -35.66 -6.17 -29.45
C ARG A 584 -37.18 -6.27 -29.33
N LYS A 585 -37.81 -7.28 -29.92
CA LYS A 585 -39.28 -7.47 -29.82
C LYS A 585 -39.73 -8.03 -28.47
N ARG A 586 -38.90 -8.82 -27.76
CA ARG A 586 -39.22 -9.30 -26.40
C ARG A 586 -38.93 -8.25 -25.32
N LEU A 587 -37.92 -7.40 -25.51
CA LEU A 587 -37.59 -6.34 -24.54
C LEU A 587 -38.69 -5.26 -24.45
N MET A 588 -39.32 -4.89 -25.57
CA MET A 588 -40.45 -3.95 -25.59
C MET A 588 -41.72 -4.49 -24.91
N ALA A 589 -41.92 -5.81 -24.86
CA ALA A 589 -43.04 -6.42 -24.14
C ALA A 589 -42.84 -6.42 -22.61
N LEU A 590 -41.59 -6.54 -22.14
CA LEU A 590 -41.29 -6.53 -20.70
C LEU A 590 -41.33 -5.12 -20.08
N LEU A 591 -41.02 -4.08 -20.86
CA LEU A 591 -41.01 -2.68 -20.39
C LEU A 591 -42.42 -2.13 -20.10
N GLY A 592 -43.48 -2.73 -20.63
CA GLY A 592 -44.87 -2.33 -20.35
C GLY A 592 -45.41 -2.79 -18.99
N GLY A 593 -44.84 -3.86 -18.40
CA GLY A 593 -45.39 -4.47 -17.17
C GLY A 593 -44.90 -3.87 -15.85
N VAL A 594 -43.66 -3.36 -15.82
CA VAL A 594 -43.01 -2.91 -14.57
C VAL A 594 -43.51 -1.51 -14.13
N ALA A 595 -43.97 -0.68 -15.06
CA ALA A 595 -44.48 0.65 -14.76
C ALA A 595 -45.78 0.65 -13.94
N ALA A 596 -46.62 -0.39 -14.05
CA ALA A 596 -47.93 -0.43 -13.38
C ALA A 596 -47.85 -0.77 -11.88
N VAL A 597 -46.87 -1.57 -11.46
CA VAL A 597 -46.79 -2.07 -10.06
C VAL A 597 -46.09 -1.08 -9.13
N ILE A 598 -45.13 -0.30 -9.63
CA ILE A 598 -44.39 0.70 -8.82
C ILE A 598 -45.28 1.90 -8.46
N VAL A 599 -46.25 2.26 -9.30
CA VAL A 599 -47.21 3.36 -9.03
C VAL A 599 -48.17 3.00 -7.88
N ALA A 600 -48.57 1.73 -7.75
CA ALA A 600 -49.56 1.29 -6.77
C ALA A 600 -49.04 1.28 -5.31
N VAL A 601 -47.75 0.99 -5.10
CA VAL A 601 -47.16 0.90 -3.74
C VAL A 601 -46.50 2.22 -3.31
N GLY A 602 -45.93 2.99 -4.25
CA GLY A 602 -45.36 4.31 -3.95
C GLY A 602 -46.39 5.38 -3.55
N GLY A 603 -47.62 5.27 -4.06
CA GLY A 603 -48.68 6.25 -3.82
C GLY A 603 -49.17 6.36 -2.37
N LEU A 604 -49.04 5.29 -1.57
CA LEU A 604 -49.62 5.27 -0.21
C LEU A 604 -48.70 5.88 0.86
N VAL A 605 -47.39 5.98 0.61
CA VAL A 605 -46.41 6.62 1.52
C VAL A 605 -46.20 8.10 1.19
N PHE A 606 -46.53 8.52 -0.03
CA PHE A 606 -46.41 9.92 -0.49
C PHE A 606 -47.34 10.91 0.25
N ALA A 607 -48.34 10.41 0.98
CA ALA A 607 -49.38 11.22 1.63
C ALA A 607 -49.04 11.76 3.03
N LEU A 608 -47.93 11.35 3.67
CA LEU A 608 -47.73 11.56 5.13
C LEU A 608 -46.42 12.25 5.57
N SER A 609 -45.66 12.88 4.68
CA SER A 609 -44.65 13.87 5.10
C SER A 609 -44.33 14.87 3.99
N GLY A 610 -44.05 16.12 4.39
CA GLY A 610 -44.01 17.30 3.51
C GLY A 610 -43.13 17.12 2.26
N GLY A 611 -43.61 17.65 1.14
CA GLY A 611 -43.00 17.46 -0.18
C GLY A 611 -41.53 17.88 -0.26
N GLY A 612 -40.81 17.33 -1.25
CA GLY A 612 -39.34 17.29 -1.30
C GLY A 612 -38.57 18.62 -1.17
N LYS A 613 -39.22 19.78 -1.25
CA LYS A 613 -38.59 21.06 -0.88
C LYS A 613 -38.29 21.13 0.64
N GLY A 614 -39.27 20.75 1.48
CA GLY A 614 -39.13 20.80 2.93
C GLY A 614 -38.08 19.82 3.48
N ARG A 615 -37.95 18.64 2.87
CA ARG A 615 -36.89 17.67 3.19
C ARG A 615 -35.49 18.21 2.86
N ILE A 616 -35.31 18.86 1.70
CA ILE A 616 -34.04 19.51 1.35
C ILE A 616 -33.71 20.65 2.33
N GLU A 617 -34.68 21.49 2.69
CA GLU A 617 -34.49 22.56 3.68
C GLU A 617 -34.14 21.99 5.08
N ALA A 618 -34.78 20.89 5.50
CA ALA A 618 -34.43 20.18 6.73
C ALA A 618 -33.03 19.56 6.67
N ALA A 619 -32.68 18.88 5.58
CA ALA A 619 -31.37 18.26 5.37
C ALA A 619 -30.22 19.26 5.48
N TYR A 620 -30.34 20.43 4.83
CA TYR A 620 -29.36 21.51 4.97
C TYR A 620 -29.28 22.04 6.41
N LYS A 621 -30.41 22.21 7.12
CA LYS A 621 -30.41 22.59 8.55
C LYS A 621 -29.79 21.54 9.47
N HIS A 622 -29.87 20.26 9.12
CA HIS A 622 -29.15 19.19 9.81
C HIS A 622 -27.64 19.24 9.53
N LEU A 623 -27.26 19.57 8.30
CA LEU A 623 -25.86 19.72 7.88
C LEU A 623 -25.19 20.95 8.53
N GLU A 624 -25.89 22.08 8.63
CA GLU A 624 -25.44 23.29 9.36
C GLU A 624 -25.26 23.01 10.86
N GLY A 625 -26.16 22.21 11.44
CA GLY A 625 -26.08 21.77 12.82
C GLY A 625 -25.15 20.57 13.08
N GLY A 626 -24.25 20.22 12.15
CA GLY A 626 -23.26 19.14 12.29
C GLY A 626 -23.83 17.71 12.33
N ARG A 627 -25.15 17.52 12.19
CA ARG A 627 -25.83 16.21 12.32
C ARG A 627 -25.78 15.44 10.99
N LEU A 628 -24.57 15.07 10.56
CA LEU A 628 -24.28 14.48 9.25
C LEU A 628 -25.17 13.28 8.89
N GLY A 629 -25.42 12.36 9.83
CA GLY A 629 -26.27 11.19 9.59
C GLY A 629 -27.76 11.55 9.36
N ALA A 630 -28.27 12.57 10.06
CA ALA A 630 -29.64 13.05 9.84
C ALA A 630 -29.75 13.85 8.53
N ALA A 631 -28.72 14.61 8.16
CA ALA A 631 -28.64 15.28 6.87
C ALA A 631 -28.63 14.27 5.71
N ALA A 632 -27.82 13.21 5.81
CA ALA A 632 -27.78 12.13 4.83
C ALA A 632 -29.17 11.49 4.62
N HIS A 633 -29.84 11.13 5.72
CA HIS A 633 -31.17 10.52 5.68
C HIS A 633 -32.21 11.39 4.97
N GLU A 634 -32.28 12.68 5.29
CA GLU A 634 -33.21 13.62 4.66
C GLU A 634 -32.88 13.87 3.17
N PHE A 635 -31.59 13.90 2.79
CA PHE A 635 -31.19 13.98 1.38
C PHE A 635 -31.55 12.70 0.61
N GLU A 636 -31.24 11.50 1.14
CA GLU A 636 -31.65 10.21 0.55
C GLU A 636 -33.17 10.14 0.35
N ALA A 637 -33.92 10.54 1.38
CA ALA A 637 -35.37 10.60 1.36
C ALA A 637 -35.94 11.69 0.42
N ALA A 638 -35.11 12.63 -0.06
CA ALA A 638 -35.48 13.65 -1.04
C ALA A 638 -35.14 13.28 -2.49
N VAL A 639 -34.32 12.25 -2.75
CA VAL A 639 -33.86 11.85 -4.10
C VAL A 639 -35.03 11.68 -5.09
N GLY A 640 -36.11 11.03 -4.68
CA GLY A 640 -37.27 10.79 -5.55
C GLY A 640 -38.06 12.04 -5.95
N ALA A 641 -37.84 13.18 -5.29
CA ALA A 641 -38.59 14.42 -5.51
C ALA A 641 -37.72 15.59 -5.99
N ARG A 642 -36.45 15.68 -5.54
CA ARG A 642 -35.48 16.73 -5.91
C ARG A 642 -34.08 16.11 -6.07
N PRO A 643 -33.86 15.28 -7.12
CA PRO A 643 -32.67 14.41 -7.21
C PRO A 643 -31.36 15.19 -7.34
N ALA A 644 -31.34 16.33 -8.05
CA ALA A 644 -30.12 17.12 -8.23
C ALA A 644 -29.65 17.78 -6.92
N GLU A 645 -30.58 18.34 -6.14
CA GLU A 645 -30.30 18.93 -4.83
C GLU A 645 -29.99 17.87 -3.76
N ALA A 646 -30.63 16.70 -3.84
CA ALA A 646 -30.37 15.57 -2.97
C ALA A 646 -28.96 14.98 -3.17
N TYR A 647 -28.55 14.70 -4.41
CA TYR A 647 -27.22 14.17 -4.69
C TYR A 647 -26.11 15.19 -4.42
N GLU A 648 -26.33 16.49 -4.63
CA GLU A 648 -25.40 17.52 -4.17
C GLU A 648 -25.28 17.52 -2.63
N GLY A 649 -26.40 17.44 -1.91
CA GLY A 649 -26.41 17.36 -0.45
C GLY A 649 -25.61 16.15 0.07
N LEU A 650 -25.77 14.99 -0.56
CA LEU A 650 -24.99 13.79 -0.25
C LEU A 650 -23.51 13.95 -0.59
N ALA A 651 -23.16 14.67 -1.66
CA ALA A 651 -21.77 14.99 -1.96
C ALA A 651 -21.15 15.91 -0.89
N LEU A 652 -21.91 16.86 -0.34
CA LEU A 652 -21.47 17.76 0.74
C LEU A 652 -21.34 17.02 2.09
N VAL A 653 -22.24 16.06 2.38
CA VAL A 653 -22.11 15.17 3.53
C VAL A 653 -20.83 14.32 3.40
N ALA A 654 -20.60 13.71 2.24
CA ALA A 654 -19.40 12.92 1.97
C ALA A 654 -18.11 13.76 2.10
N LEU A 655 -18.10 15.01 1.61
CA LEU A 655 -16.98 15.94 1.84
C LEU A 655 -16.74 16.23 3.33
N ARG A 656 -17.79 16.44 4.14
CA ARG A 656 -17.67 16.63 5.60
C ARG A 656 -17.21 15.36 6.32
N GLN A 657 -17.39 14.18 5.71
CA GLN A 657 -16.89 12.89 6.19
C GLN A 657 -15.50 12.53 5.61
N ASN A 658 -14.87 13.43 4.84
CA ASN A 658 -13.62 13.21 4.11
C ASN A 658 -13.66 12.08 3.05
N ASP A 659 -14.85 11.63 2.65
CA ASP A 659 -15.03 10.63 1.57
C ASP A 659 -15.10 11.33 0.20
N ALA A 660 -13.92 11.63 -0.34
CA ALA A 660 -13.78 12.21 -1.67
C ALA A 660 -14.32 11.31 -2.80
N ALA A 661 -14.35 9.98 -2.60
CA ALA A 661 -14.81 9.03 -3.60
C ALA A 661 -16.34 9.00 -3.71
N ALA A 662 -17.05 8.97 -2.58
CA ALA A 662 -18.50 9.12 -2.54
C ALA A 662 -18.93 10.52 -2.99
N ALA A 663 -18.23 11.58 -2.58
CA ALA A 663 -18.50 12.94 -3.04
C ALA A 663 -18.42 13.05 -4.58
N GLN A 664 -17.37 12.49 -5.19
CA GLN A 664 -17.23 12.48 -6.64
C GLN A 664 -18.26 11.56 -7.33
N LYS A 665 -18.65 10.44 -6.72
CA LYS A 665 -19.72 9.56 -7.21
C LYS A 665 -21.07 10.28 -7.27
N PHE A 666 -21.49 10.92 -6.18
CA PHE A 666 -22.76 11.65 -6.14
C PHE A 666 -22.79 12.82 -7.12
N CYS A 667 -21.66 13.52 -7.29
CA CYS A 667 -21.54 14.54 -8.33
C CYS A 667 -21.59 14.00 -9.76
N GLY A 668 -21.20 12.74 -9.98
CA GLY A 668 -21.46 12.02 -11.22
C GLY A 668 -22.96 11.84 -11.50
N GLU A 669 -23.77 11.58 -10.47
CA GLU A 669 -25.24 11.49 -10.61
C GLU A 669 -25.86 12.86 -10.90
N VAL A 670 -25.42 13.92 -10.21
CA VAL A 670 -25.83 15.32 -10.51
C VAL A 670 -25.53 15.67 -11.98
N GLN A 671 -24.35 15.29 -12.48
CA GLN A 671 -23.95 15.54 -13.87
C GLN A 671 -24.78 14.73 -14.87
N ARG A 672 -25.15 13.48 -14.56
CA ARG A 672 -26.06 12.66 -15.41
C ARG A 672 -27.47 13.24 -15.51
N LEU A 673 -27.93 13.96 -14.48
CA LEU A 673 -29.19 14.70 -14.49
C LEU A 673 -29.11 16.01 -15.30
N GLY A 674 -27.95 16.33 -15.89
CA GLY A 674 -27.73 17.58 -16.65
C GLY A 674 -27.66 18.84 -15.79
N ALA A 675 -27.59 18.69 -14.45
CA ALA A 675 -27.55 19.81 -13.52
C ALA A 675 -26.10 20.25 -13.24
N SER A 676 -25.87 21.56 -13.19
CA SER A 676 -24.66 22.12 -12.60
C SER A 676 -24.96 22.60 -11.19
N ARG A 677 -24.25 22.08 -10.20
CA ARG A 677 -24.46 22.36 -8.77
C ARG A 677 -23.14 22.73 -8.09
N PRO A 678 -23.08 23.81 -7.30
CA PRO A 678 -21.83 24.33 -6.74
C PRO A 678 -21.17 23.40 -5.71
N GLY A 679 -21.92 22.57 -4.98
CA GLY A 679 -21.33 21.53 -4.14
C GLY A 679 -20.44 20.57 -4.95
N CYS A 680 -20.73 20.37 -6.23
CA CYS A 680 -19.90 19.57 -7.13
C CYS A 680 -18.76 20.35 -7.78
N VAL A 681 -18.88 21.68 -7.89
CA VAL A 681 -17.76 22.55 -8.28
C VAL A 681 -16.71 22.59 -7.17
N LEU A 682 -17.11 22.52 -5.89
CA LEU A 682 -16.17 22.33 -4.76
C LEU A 682 -15.36 21.03 -4.90
N VAL A 683 -16.02 19.88 -5.10
CA VAL A 683 -15.34 18.57 -5.28
C VAL A 683 -14.35 18.62 -6.45
N GLN A 684 -14.72 19.29 -7.54
CA GLN A 684 -13.83 19.49 -8.69
C GLN A 684 -12.66 20.42 -8.35
N GLY A 685 -12.88 21.50 -7.62
CA GLY A 685 -11.86 22.41 -7.11
C GLY A 685 -10.85 21.73 -6.19
N ASP A 686 -11.32 20.93 -5.22
CA ASP A 686 -10.47 20.16 -4.31
C ASP A 686 -9.59 19.15 -5.07
N ARG A 687 -10.12 18.51 -6.11
CA ARG A 687 -9.36 17.64 -7.00
C ARG A 687 -8.29 18.39 -7.80
N VAL A 688 -8.55 19.63 -8.21
CA VAL A 688 -7.60 20.49 -8.94
C VAL A 688 -6.53 21.05 -7.99
N ALA A 689 -6.89 21.45 -6.76
CA ALA A 689 -5.94 21.82 -5.71
C ALA A 689 -5.00 20.65 -5.40
N LEU A 690 -5.55 19.43 -5.32
CA LEU A 690 -4.78 18.19 -5.19
C LEU A 690 -3.86 17.90 -6.39
N GLN A 691 -4.07 18.52 -7.56
CA GLN A 691 -3.15 18.39 -8.70
C GLN A 691 -2.02 19.44 -8.67
N GLY A 692 -2.06 20.40 -7.74
CA GLY A 692 -1.08 21.49 -7.61
C GLY A 692 -1.44 22.77 -8.36
N ASP A 693 -2.52 22.76 -9.14
CA ASP A 693 -3.01 23.93 -9.90
C ASP A 693 -3.87 24.83 -9.00
N LEU A 694 -3.21 25.48 -8.04
CA LEU A 694 -3.86 26.37 -7.06
C LEU A 694 -4.63 27.54 -7.73
N PRO A 695 -4.17 28.19 -8.82
CA PRO A 695 -4.94 29.24 -9.49
C PRO A 695 -6.29 28.74 -10.04
N LYS A 696 -6.31 27.55 -10.67
CA LYS A 696 -7.55 26.97 -11.21
C LYS A 696 -8.47 26.43 -10.12
N ALA A 697 -7.91 25.95 -9.01
CA ALA A 697 -8.68 25.62 -7.81
C ALA A 697 -9.33 26.87 -7.22
N ALA A 698 -8.58 27.96 -7.05
CA ALA A 698 -9.09 29.25 -6.57
C ALA A 698 -10.24 29.76 -7.44
N ALA A 699 -10.08 29.79 -8.78
CA ALA A 699 -11.15 30.16 -9.70
C ALA A 699 -12.41 29.26 -9.57
N SER A 700 -12.23 27.98 -9.25
CA SER A 700 -13.35 27.06 -8.98
C SER A 700 -14.09 27.44 -7.70
N TYR A 701 -13.39 27.75 -6.61
CA TYR A 701 -14.00 28.20 -5.36
C TYR A 701 -14.62 29.61 -5.46
N GLU A 702 -13.99 30.52 -6.20
CA GLU A 702 -14.53 31.85 -6.53
C GLU A 702 -15.87 31.74 -7.26
N SER A 703 -15.98 30.79 -8.21
CA SER A 703 -17.25 30.54 -8.90
C SER A 703 -18.36 30.07 -7.94
N VAL A 704 -18.03 29.28 -6.91
CA VAL A 704 -18.99 28.81 -5.89
C VAL A 704 -19.50 29.95 -5.01
N VAL A 705 -18.63 30.88 -4.57
CA VAL A 705 -19.09 32.03 -3.75
C VAL A 705 -19.92 33.03 -4.57
N SER A 706 -19.62 33.18 -5.86
CA SER A 706 -20.35 34.08 -6.78
C SER A 706 -21.78 33.63 -7.13
N PHE A 707 -22.12 32.36 -6.90
CA PHE A 707 -23.40 31.78 -7.31
C PHE A 707 -24.57 32.34 -6.47
N ALA A 708 -25.62 32.84 -7.12
CA ALA A 708 -26.78 33.42 -6.45
C ALA A 708 -27.77 32.37 -5.91
N GLY A 709 -28.39 32.64 -4.75
CA GLY A 709 -29.48 31.82 -4.20
C GLY A 709 -29.08 30.44 -3.65
N LEU A 710 -27.83 30.27 -3.19
CA LEU A 710 -27.37 29.00 -2.61
C LEU A 710 -27.67 28.83 -1.11
N PRO A 711 -27.70 27.56 -0.63
CA PRO A 711 -27.41 27.24 0.75
C PRO A 711 -26.04 27.80 1.18
N ASN A 712 -25.89 28.12 2.46
CA ASN A 712 -24.69 28.78 2.96
C ASN A 712 -23.46 27.84 3.00
N ILE A 713 -23.64 26.56 3.32
CA ILE A 713 -22.55 25.59 3.55
C ILE A 713 -21.53 25.50 2.39
N PRO A 714 -21.92 25.35 1.09
CA PRO A 714 -20.95 25.35 0.00
C PRO A 714 -20.09 26.60 -0.08
N LYS A 715 -20.67 27.77 0.22
CA LYS A 715 -19.95 29.04 0.22
C LYS A 715 -18.96 29.12 1.39
N ALA A 716 -19.34 28.64 2.57
CA ALA A 716 -18.43 28.56 3.71
C ALA A 716 -17.22 27.63 3.45
N ILE A 717 -17.45 26.49 2.80
CA ILE A 717 -16.36 25.57 2.40
C ILE A 717 -15.46 26.25 1.36
N ALA A 718 -16.03 26.90 0.32
CA ALA A 718 -15.26 27.65 -0.68
C ALA A 718 -14.38 28.75 -0.04
N TYR A 719 -14.93 29.53 0.89
CA TYR A 719 -14.17 30.55 1.62
C TYR A 719 -13.04 29.94 2.48
N SER A 720 -13.25 28.79 3.14
CA SER A 720 -12.17 28.10 3.87
C SER A 720 -11.04 27.65 2.92
N ARG A 721 -11.40 27.06 1.77
CA ARG A 721 -10.42 26.61 0.75
C ARG A 721 -9.63 27.79 0.15
N LEU A 722 -10.29 28.92 -0.12
CA LEU A 722 -9.63 30.17 -0.56
C LEU A 722 -8.70 30.74 0.52
N GLY A 723 -9.11 30.71 1.78
CA GLY A 723 -8.28 31.15 2.91
C GLY A 723 -6.99 30.36 3.03
N ARG A 724 -7.06 29.03 2.86
CA ARG A 724 -5.88 28.16 2.85
C ARG A 724 -4.94 28.48 1.69
N ILE A 725 -5.48 28.75 0.49
CA ILE A 725 -4.67 29.15 -0.68
C ILE A 725 -3.98 30.49 -0.44
N ALA A 726 -4.66 31.47 0.18
CA ALA A 726 -4.06 32.74 0.55
C ALA A 726 -2.96 32.58 1.62
N ALA A 727 -3.13 31.69 2.61
CA ALA A 727 -2.12 31.41 3.64
C ALA A 727 -0.84 30.81 3.04
N GLU A 728 -0.98 29.82 2.17
CA GLU A 728 0.15 29.19 1.44
C GLU A 728 0.88 30.19 0.53
N GLN A 729 0.15 31.14 -0.08
CA GLN A 729 0.73 32.23 -0.88
C GLN A 729 1.34 33.38 -0.05
N GLY A 730 1.41 33.25 1.28
CA GLY A 730 1.96 34.29 2.16
C GLY A 730 1.11 35.56 2.25
N GLN A 731 -0.21 35.44 2.07
CA GLN A 731 -1.18 36.55 2.12
C GLN A 731 -2.08 36.43 3.38
N PRO A 732 -1.54 36.66 4.60
CA PRO A 732 -2.24 36.38 5.86
C PRO A 732 -3.55 37.16 6.01
N ASP A 733 -3.61 38.44 5.60
CA ASP A 733 -4.81 39.26 5.74
C ASP A 733 -5.97 38.74 4.87
N ARG A 734 -5.65 38.25 3.67
CA ARG A 734 -6.63 37.61 2.77
C ARG A 734 -7.08 36.25 3.31
N ALA A 735 -6.17 35.48 3.91
CA ALA A 735 -6.50 34.23 4.56
C ALA A 735 -7.44 34.44 5.75
N GLN A 736 -7.12 35.39 6.63
CA GLN A 736 -7.96 35.78 7.77
C GLN A 736 -9.33 36.32 7.32
N ALA A 737 -9.38 37.18 6.31
CA ALA A 737 -10.65 37.65 5.74
C ALA A 737 -11.51 36.50 5.18
N ALA A 738 -10.91 35.56 4.45
CA ALA A 738 -11.62 34.41 3.89
C ALA A 738 -12.11 33.44 4.98
N TYR A 739 -11.30 33.14 6.01
CA TYR A 739 -11.75 32.34 7.15
C TYR A 739 -12.87 33.02 7.96
N ALA A 740 -12.83 34.35 8.12
CA ALA A 740 -13.90 35.11 8.75
C ALA A 740 -15.20 35.06 7.92
N MET A 741 -15.12 35.17 6.59
CA MET A 741 -16.26 34.98 5.69
C MET A 741 -16.81 33.55 5.75
N ALA A 742 -15.94 32.54 5.86
CA ALA A 742 -16.36 31.15 6.05
C ALA A 742 -17.17 30.98 7.34
N GLN A 743 -16.71 31.56 8.45
CA GLN A 743 -17.40 31.52 9.74
C GLN A 743 -18.71 32.32 9.77
N GLN A 744 -18.77 33.51 9.15
CA GLN A 744 -20.01 34.28 9.01
C GLN A 744 -21.05 33.53 8.18
N THR A 745 -20.59 32.78 7.18
CA THR A 745 -21.47 32.01 6.29
C THR A 745 -21.95 30.72 6.95
N ASP A 746 -21.08 30.00 7.66
CA ASP A 746 -21.41 28.80 8.44
C ASP A 746 -20.74 28.87 9.83
N PRO A 747 -21.48 29.26 10.88
CA PRO A 747 -20.98 29.27 12.26
C PRO A 747 -20.56 27.90 12.80
N GLY A 748 -21.02 26.79 12.17
CA GLY A 748 -20.64 25.42 12.49
C GLY A 748 -19.36 24.93 11.78
N ASN A 749 -18.64 25.81 11.09
CA ASN A 749 -17.42 25.45 10.35
C ASN A 749 -16.18 25.38 11.26
N ALA A 750 -16.05 24.26 11.99
CA ALA A 750 -14.88 23.95 12.82
C ALA A 750 -13.55 24.01 12.05
N GLU A 751 -13.55 23.61 10.77
CA GLU A 751 -12.35 23.62 9.92
C GLU A 751 -11.82 25.06 9.74
N ALA A 752 -12.70 26.02 9.40
CA ALA A 752 -12.32 27.43 9.24
C ALA A 752 -11.78 28.05 10.55
N LEU A 753 -12.37 27.70 11.69
CA LEU A 753 -11.90 28.13 13.01
C LEU A 753 -10.52 27.55 13.36
N SER A 754 -10.30 26.26 13.08
CA SER A 754 -8.99 25.63 13.27
C SER A 754 -7.91 26.22 12.38
N ASN A 755 -8.25 26.48 11.11
CA ASN A 755 -7.32 27.06 10.15
C ASN A 755 -6.95 28.51 10.52
N MET A 756 -7.92 29.28 11.03
CA MET A 756 -7.69 30.60 11.62
C MET A 756 -6.75 30.52 12.83
N GLY A 757 -6.99 29.59 13.75
CA GLY A 757 -6.16 29.41 14.94
C GLY A 757 -4.70 29.09 14.61
N ALA A 758 -4.47 28.18 13.66
CA ALA A 758 -3.13 27.86 13.17
C ALA A 758 -2.43 29.06 12.51
N LEU A 759 -3.15 29.83 11.67
CA LEU A 759 -2.61 31.04 11.06
C LEU A 759 -2.23 32.11 12.10
N LEU A 760 -3.07 32.32 13.12
CA LEU A 760 -2.80 33.26 14.21
C LEU A 760 -1.62 32.80 15.08
N ARG A 761 -1.48 31.49 15.34
CA ARG A 761 -0.32 30.89 16.01
C ARG A 761 0.97 31.16 15.24
N ARG A 762 0.98 30.98 13.91
CA ARG A 762 2.12 31.30 13.04
C ARG A 762 2.48 32.79 13.03
N GLN A 763 1.53 33.68 13.36
CA GLN A 763 1.75 35.12 13.55
C GLN A 763 2.18 35.49 14.99
N GLY A 764 2.28 34.54 15.91
CA GLY A 764 2.59 34.78 17.33
C GLY A 764 1.42 35.36 18.15
N LYS A 765 0.20 35.39 17.61
CA LYS A 765 -1.00 35.92 18.28
C LYS A 765 -1.67 34.84 19.13
N TYR A 766 -0.96 34.34 20.15
CA TYR A 766 -1.36 33.15 20.90
C TYR A 766 -2.75 33.26 21.57
N ALA A 767 -3.09 34.38 22.20
CA ALA A 767 -4.42 34.56 22.82
C ALA A 767 -5.59 34.54 21.82
N GLU A 768 -5.41 35.14 20.63
CA GLU A 768 -6.40 35.10 19.55
C GLU A 768 -6.49 33.68 18.96
N ALA A 769 -5.35 33.00 18.81
CA ALA A 769 -5.27 31.61 18.36
C ALA A 769 -5.97 30.64 19.33
N ALA A 770 -5.78 30.80 20.65
CA ALA A 770 -6.45 30.02 21.69
C ALA A 770 -7.97 30.18 21.56
N THR A 771 -8.44 31.42 21.49
CA THR A 771 -9.87 31.75 21.32
C THR A 771 -10.49 31.12 20.06
N ALA A 772 -9.74 31.02 18.96
CA ALA A 772 -10.19 30.37 17.73
C ALA A 772 -10.20 28.84 17.85
N LEU A 773 -9.15 28.24 18.42
CA LEU A 773 -9.02 26.80 18.60
C LEU A 773 -9.99 26.23 19.65
N GLU A 774 -10.30 26.98 20.72
CA GLU A 774 -11.34 26.62 21.69
C GLU A 774 -12.71 26.52 21.02
N LYS A 775 -13.05 27.47 20.15
CA LYS A 775 -14.30 27.43 19.37
C LYS A 775 -14.32 26.29 18.35
N ALA A 776 -13.17 25.92 17.78
CA ALA A 776 -13.07 24.71 16.96
C ALA A 776 -13.30 23.46 17.81
N ALA A 777 -12.70 23.37 19.00
CA ALA A 777 -12.82 22.23 19.92
C ALA A 777 -14.23 22.06 20.52
N THR A 778 -15.02 23.13 20.64
CA THR A 778 -16.44 22.99 21.05
C THR A 778 -17.34 22.46 19.93
N LEU A 779 -16.94 22.62 18.67
CA LEU A 779 -17.66 22.10 17.51
C LEU A 779 -17.23 20.67 17.13
N ASP A 780 -15.94 20.34 17.28
CA ASP A 780 -15.42 18.98 17.18
C ASP A 780 -14.45 18.68 18.35
N PRO A 781 -14.96 18.09 19.46
CA PRO A 781 -14.13 17.77 20.62
C PRO A 781 -13.05 16.71 20.37
N ASN A 782 -13.20 15.87 19.33
CA ASN A 782 -12.33 14.73 19.07
C ASN A 782 -11.18 15.05 18.10
N ASP A 783 -11.10 16.29 17.61
CA ASP A 783 -10.05 16.73 16.70
C ASP A 783 -8.68 16.83 17.39
N ALA A 784 -7.88 15.76 17.26
CA ALA A 784 -6.56 15.64 17.86
C ALA A 784 -5.57 16.75 17.43
N MET A 785 -5.74 17.32 16.22
CA MET A 785 -4.93 18.42 15.73
C MET A 785 -5.28 19.70 16.49
N VAL A 786 -6.58 20.02 16.59
CA VAL A 786 -7.07 21.17 17.36
C VAL A 786 -6.68 21.08 18.83
N GLN A 787 -6.86 19.91 19.47
CA GLN A 787 -6.50 19.72 20.87
C GLN A 787 -4.99 19.91 21.13
N THR A 788 -4.14 19.40 20.23
CA THR A 788 -2.68 19.50 20.35
C THR A 788 -2.19 20.94 20.10
N LEU A 789 -2.73 21.60 19.07
CA LEU A 789 -2.42 23.01 18.78
C LEU A 789 -2.94 23.94 19.88
N LEU A 790 -4.12 23.67 20.46
CA LEU A 790 -4.66 24.45 21.57
C LEU A 790 -3.77 24.32 22.83
N LYS A 791 -3.26 23.11 23.10
CA LYS A 791 -2.30 22.90 24.18
C LYS A 791 -1.01 23.70 23.96
N ASP A 792 -0.38 23.57 22.80
CA ASP A 792 0.84 24.32 22.45
C ASP A 792 0.62 25.85 22.52
N VAL A 793 -0.50 26.34 21.99
CA VAL A 793 -0.85 27.76 22.05
C VAL A 793 -1.05 28.24 23.49
N ARG A 794 -1.66 27.44 24.37
CA ARG A 794 -1.80 27.77 25.81
C ARG A 794 -0.48 27.70 26.56
N ASP A 795 0.36 26.71 26.26
CA ASP A 795 1.71 26.58 26.83
C ASP A 795 2.58 27.79 26.39
N ALA A 796 2.41 28.27 25.16
CA ALA A 796 3.04 29.49 24.64
C ALA A 796 2.44 30.80 25.19
N GLU A 797 1.12 30.85 25.44
CA GLU A 797 0.44 32.00 26.08
C GLU A 797 0.87 32.16 27.54
N VAL A 798 0.94 31.05 28.29
CA VAL A 798 1.50 31.01 29.65
C VAL A 798 3.00 31.33 29.63
N GLY A 799 3.73 30.81 28.64
CA GLY A 799 5.14 31.12 28.40
C GLY A 799 5.43 32.57 27.95
N GLY A 800 4.41 33.30 27.49
CA GLY A 800 4.49 34.67 27.00
C GLY A 800 4.75 35.73 28.08
N ASN A 801 4.70 35.36 29.37
CA ASN A 801 5.18 36.19 30.48
C ASN A 801 6.71 36.19 30.56
N ASP A 802 7.30 36.70 29.48
CA ASP A 802 8.68 36.52 29.04
C ASP A 802 9.78 37.08 29.98
N ALA A 803 9.41 37.74 31.08
CA ALA A 803 10.38 38.27 32.04
C ALA A 803 11.12 37.18 32.83
N GLU A 804 10.44 36.09 33.19
CA GLU A 804 11.01 35.07 34.08
C GLU A 804 11.72 33.96 33.31
N LYS A 805 11.18 33.52 32.16
CA LYS A 805 11.85 32.57 31.25
C LYS A 805 13.15 33.18 30.68
N ARG A 806 13.16 34.46 30.27
CA ARG A 806 14.39 35.16 29.84
C ARG A 806 15.40 35.26 30.96
N LYS A 807 15.03 35.77 32.15
CA LYS A 807 15.93 35.80 33.32
C LYS A 807 16.54 34.44 33.63
N ARG A 808 15.77 33.35 33.54
CA ARG A 808 16.25 31.99 33.80
C ARG A 808 17.19 31.48 32.70
N VAL A 809 16.92 31.76 31.43
CA VAL A 809 17.81 31.42 30.31
C VAL A 809 19.11 32.23 30.39
N ASP A 810 19.00 33.54 30.57
CA ASP A 810 20.15 34.46 30.60
C ASP A 810 21.05 34.15 31.81
N ALA A 811 20.48 33.90 33.00
CA ALA A 811 21.24 33.48 34.18
C ALA A 811 21.92 32.11 34.02
N LEU A 812 21.27 31.14 33.36
CA LEU A 812 21.85 29.82 33.11
C LEU A 812 23.01 29.90 32.09
N VAL A 813 22.84 30.71 31.05
CA VAL A 813 23.88 31.01 30.05
C VAL A 813 25.08 31.70 30.73
N GLU A 814 24.82 32.69 31.58
CA GLU A 814 25.87 33.40 32.33
C GLU A 814 26.60 32.48 33.32
N GLU A 815 25.89 31.63 34.08
CA GLU A 815 26.51 30.66 35.00
C GLU A 815 27.43 29.68 34.25
N LEU A 816 26.94 29.09 33.15
CA LEU A 816 27.69 28.14 32.34
C LEU A 816 28.91 28.79 31.69
N ALA A 817 28.75 29.99 31.12
CA ALA A 817 29.86 30.75 30.54
C ALA A 817 30.91 31.12 31.60
N ASN A 818 30.49 31.50 32.80
CA ASN A 818 31.40 31.83 33.89
C ASN A 818 32.07 30.60 34.53
N ARG A 819 31.47 29.40 34.50
CA ARG A 819 32.15 28.15 34.88
C ARG A 819 33.20 27.76 33.84
N PHE A 820 32.87 27.82 32.55
CA PHE A 820 33.81 27.55 31.47
C PHE A 820 35.02 28.48 31.52
N LYS A 821 34.81 29.80 31.66
CA LYS A 821 35.87 30.82 31.76
C LYS A 821 36.77 30.68 33.01
N ARG A 822 36.32 29.99 34.06
CA ARG A 822 37.09 29.76 35.31
C ARG A 822 37.89 28.46 35.32
N GLY A 823 37.62 27.52 34.41
CA GLY A 823 38.30 26.22 34.40
C GLY A 823 37.89 25.27 35.53
N ASP A 824 36.76 25.53 36.21
CA ASP A 824 36.20 24.72 37.31
C ASP A 824 35.61 23.38 36.80
N VAL A 825 36.37 22.62 36.01
CA VAL A 825 36.04 21.26 35.60
C VAL A 825 36.33 20.33 36.78
N VAL A 826 35.27 19.86 37.43
CA VAL A 826 35.35 18.97 38.59
C VAL A 826 36.07 17.67 38.18
N ARG A 827 37.33 17.50 38.61
CA ARG A 827 38.03 16.22 38.48
C ARG A 827 37.43 15.19 39.45
N PRO A 828 37.23 13.92 39.03
CA PRO A 828 36.76 12.88 39.93
C PRO A 828 37.77 12.58 41.05
N PRO A 829 37.37 11.89 42.13
CA PRO A 829 38.32 11.38 43.12
C PRO A 829 39.25 10.34 42.49
N ALA A 830 40.54 10.40 42.85
CA ALA A 830 41.56 9.51 42.31
C ALA A 830 41.18 8.02 42.48
N GLY A 831 41.15 7.29 41.36
CA GLY A 831 40.74 5.87 41.30
C GLY A 831 39.63 5.56 40.29
N ARG A 832 39.01 6.59 39.69
CA ARG A 832 38.31 6.45 38.40
C ARG A 832 39.16 7.04 37.28
N ASP A 833 39.01 6.48 36.09
CA ASP A 833 39.77 6.89 34.91
C ASP A 833 39.46 8.34 34.52
N ASP A 834 40.51 9.17 34.44
CA ASP A 834 40.45 10.59 34.10
C ASP A 834 40.17 10.81 32.59
N TRP A 835 40.18 9.77 31.75
CA TRP A 835 39.99 9.89 30.30
C TRP A 835 38.55 10.06 29.82
N THR A 836 37.55 9.61 30.60
CA THR A 836 36.15 9.60 30.15
C THR A 836 35.26 10.54 30.93
N SER A 837 35.01 11.74 30.36
CA SER A 837 33.72 12.40 30.57
C SER A 837 32.61 11.54 29.97
N PRO A 838 31.40 11.46 30.55
CA PRO A 838 30.27 10.80 29.91
C PRO A 838 30.00 11.46 28.54
N PRO A 839 29.84 10.70 27.45
CA PRO A 839 29.73 11.28 26.11
C PRO A 839 28.46 12.13 25.99
N LEU A 840 28.64 13.45 25.86
CA LEU A 840 27.56 14.37 25.55
C LEU A 840 27.32 14.39 24.03
N THR A 841 26.22 13.81 23.59
CA THR A 841 25.81 13.82 22.18
C THR A 841 24.81 14.95 21.93
N ILE A 842 25.09 15.84 20.98
CA ILE A 842 24.19 16.90 20.54
C ILE A 842 23.74 16.59 19.11
N SER A 843 22.45 16.35 18.91
CA SER A 843 21.86 16.03 17.61
C SER A 843 20.94 17.16 17.14
N LEU A 844 21.24 17.75 15.98
CA LEU A 844 20.41 18.77 15.34
C LEU A 844 19.50 18.12 14.28
N LEU A 845 18.21 17.98 14.61
CA LEU A 845 17.19 17.46 13.69
C LEU A 845 16.46 18.63 13.02
N GLY A 846 16.55 18.72 11.70
CA GLY A 846 15.79 19.68 10.88
C GLY A 846 14.73 18.95 10.06
N PHE A 847 13.48 19.43 10.11
CA PHE A 847 12.40 18.92 9.28
C PHE A 847 12.23 19.79 8.02
N GLU A 848 12.40 19.19 6.84
CA GLU A 848 12.05 19.80 5.56
C GLU A 848 10.72 19.21 5.04
N SER A 849 9.70 20.05 4.81
CA SER A 849 8.51 19.60 4.07
C SER A 849 8.81 19.50 2.58
N ARG A 850 8.41 18.38 1.96
CA ARG A 850 8.51 18.14 0.51
C ARG A 850 7.23 17.48 0.02
N GLY A 851 6.25 18.27 -0.41
CA GLY A 851 4.95 17.73 -0.79
C GLY A 851 3.96 18.76 -1.31
N ARG A 852 2.70 18.34 -1.45
CA ARG A 852 1.58 19.22 -1.83
C ARG A 852 1.18 20.10 -0.65
N MET A 853 0.42 21.16 -0.94
CA MET A 853 -0.28 21.98 0.04
C MET A 853 -0.97 21.11 1.11
N PRO A 854 -0.86 21.45 2.41
CA PRO A 854 -1.51 20.70 3.48
C PRO A 854 -3.04 20.74 3.34
N PHE A 855 -3.70 19.72 3.87
CA PHE A 855 -5.15 19.61 3.87
C PHE A 855 -5.79 20.59 4.87
N ARG A 856 -5.08 20.94 5.96
CA ARG A 856 -5.49 21.95 6.95
C ARG A 856 -4.33 22.85 7.33
N GLU A 857 -4.61 24.10 7.66
CA GLU A 857 -3.57 25.01 8.15
C GLU A 857 -3.15 24.54 9.56
N GLY A 858 -1.83 24.53 9.84
CA GLY A 858 -1.29 23.99 11.11
C GLY A 858 -1.01 22.49 11.14
N GLU A 859 -1.27 21.77 10.05
CA GLU A 859 -1.00 20.32 9.95
C GLU A 859 0.47 20.00 10.26
N TYR A 860 1.45 20.67 9.61
CA TYR A 860 2.88 20.47 9.88
C TYR A 860 3.32 20.81 11.32
N ASP A 861 2.64 21.75 11.96
CA ASP A 861 2.93 22.18 13.32
C ASP A 861 2.54 21.10 14.33
N PHE A 862 1.35 20.53 14.16
CA PHE A 862 0.86 19.38 14.92
C PHE A 862 1.85 18.20 14.88
N LEU A 863 2.39 17.89 13.70
CA LEU A 863 3.37 16.81 13.54
C LEU A 863 4.68 17.08 14.28
N SER A 864 5.19 18.30 14.13
CA SER A 864 6.44 18.72 14.78
C SER A 864 6.33 18.63 16.31
N LEU A 865 5.17 19.04 16.86
CA LEU A 865 4.88 18.97 18.29
C LEU A 865 4.76 17.52 18.80
N LYS A 866 4.13 16.63 18.02
CA LYS A 866 4.00 15.22 18.38
C LYS A 866 5.34 14.49 18.39
N ILE A 867 6.19 14.73 17.39
CA ILE A 867 7.54 14.18 17.35
C ILE A 867 8.38 14.70 18.54
N GLY A 868 8.26 15.99 18.89
CA GLY A 868 8.93 16.56 20.07
C GLY A 868 8.51 15.88 21.38
N GLN A 869 7.21 15.72 21.62
CA GLN A 869 6.67 15.08 22.84
C GLN A 869 7.11 13.61 22.96
N ALA A 870 7.19 12.87 21.85
CA ALA A 870 7.66 11.48 21.84
C ALA A 870 9.16 11.33 22.19
N LEU A 871 9.98 12.34 21.86
CA LEU A 871 11.42 12.35 22.19
C LEU A 871 11.67 12.68 23.68
N GLU A 872 10.91 13.62 24.24
CA GLU A 872 10.99 13.99 25.66
C GLU A 872 10.50 12.88 26.60
N GLY A 873 9.50 12.10 26.18
CA GLY A 873 8.83 11.12 27.05
C GLY A 873 9.62 9.85 27.41
N GLN A 874 10.71 9.53 26.70
CA GLN A 874 11.34 8.19 26.81
C GLN A 874 12.87 8.15 26.95
N THR A 875 13.60 9.26 27.01
CA THR A 875 15.07 9.22 26.89
C THR A 875 15.82 10.01 27.96
N ARG A 876 17.13 9.72 28.09
CA ARG A 876 18.10 10.56 28.83
C ARG A 876 18.46 11.85 28.07
N ALA A 877 17.78 12.17 26.96
CA ALA A 877 18.01 13.40 26.21
C ALA A 877 17.33 14.60 26.89
N ARG A 878 17.88 15.79 26.69
CA ARG A 878 17.20 17.06 26.98
C ARG A 878 17.04 17.82 25.68
N LEU A 879 15.80 18.09 25.30
CA LEU A 879 15.53 19.01 24.20
C LEU A 879 15.93 20.42 24.62
N VAL A 880 16.76 21.08 23.80
CA VAL A 880 17.18 22.47 24.02
C VAL A 880 16.65 23.29 22.86
N GLU A 881 15.78 24.27 23.16
CA GLU A 881 15.28 25.20 22.14
C GLU A 881 16.45 25.90 21.43
N ARG A 882 16.37 26.01 20.10
CA ARG A 882 17.46 26.55 19.26
C ARG A 882 17.87 27.98 19.67
N ASN A 883 16.92 28.79 20.10
CA ASN A 883 17.13 30.14 20.63
C ASN A 883 18.07 30.20 21.86
N VAL A 884 18.10 29.16 22.71
CA VAL A 884 19.00 29.05 23.88
C VAL A 884 20.41 28.70 23.42
N MET A 885 20.53 27.79 22.45
CA MET A 885 21.82 27.40 21.89
C MET A 885 22.49 28.57 21.14
N ASP A 886 21.74 29.25 20.27
CA ASP A 886 22.24 30.39 19.49
C ASP A 886 22.71 31.55 20.42
N LYS A 887 21.98 31.81 21.53
CA LYS A 887 22.40 32.75 22.58
C LYS A 887 23.69 32.33 23.30
N LEU A 888 23.78 31.06 23.71
CA LEU A 888 24.95 30.53 24.44
C LEU A 888 26.23 30.64 23.60
N LEU A 889 26.15 30.30 22.32
CA LEU A 889 27.27 30.41 21.37
C LEU A 889 27.71 31.87 21.16
N ALA A 890 26.76 32.80 21.07
CA ALA A 890 27.03 34.23 20.94
C ALA A 890 27.75 34.81 22.17
N GLU A 891 27.30 34.49 23.40
CA GLU A 891 27.94 34.94 24.66
C GLU A 891 29.34 34.35 24.87
N LEU A 892 29.55 33.10 24.45
CA LEU A 892 30.87 32.47 24.46
C LEU A 892 31.80 32.99 23.35
N LYS A 893 31.27 33.76 22.38
CA LYS A 893 31.97 34.24 21.18
C LYS A 893 32.60 33.13 20.34
N LEU A 894 32.03 31.93 20.41
CA LEU A 894 32.49 30.77 19.65
C LEU A 894 31.73 30.70 18.32
N SER A 895 32.46 30.69 17.20
CA SER A 895 31.91 30.19 15.95
C SER A 895 31.73 28.67 16.03
N SER A 896 30.97 28.07 15.11
CA SER A 896 30.82 26.61 15.04
C SER A 896 32.17 25.88 14.94
N ALA A 897 33.16 26.48 14.27
CA ALA A 897 34.53 25.97 14.21
C ALA A 897 35.36 26.26 15.48
N GLY A 898 35.04 27.34 16.21
CA GLY A 898 35.67 27.64 17.51
C GLY A 898 35.35 26.60 18.58
N VAL A 899 34.21 25.90 18.47
CA VAL A 899 33.85 24.78 19.37
C VAL A 899 34.78 23.58 19.17
N GLU A 900 35.14 23.22 17.93
CA GLU A 900 36.12 22.17 17.66
C GLU A 900 37.50 22.53 18.21
N GLN A 901 37.94 23.78 18.04
CA GLN A 901 39.23 24.25 18.54
C GLN A 901 39.29 24.24 20.08
N ALA A 902 38.24 24.72 20.75
CA ALA A 902 38.16 24.72 22.21
C ALA A 902 38.12 23.30 22.80
N LEU A 903 37.55 22.32 22.09
CA LEU A 903 37.61 20.90 22.45
C LEU A 903 39.02 20.32 22.26
N ALA A 904 39.72 20.69 21.19
CA ALA A 904 41.10 20.24 20.95
C ALA A 904 42.08 20.76 22.02
N ASP A 905 41.95 22.05 22.39
CA ASP A 905 42.80 22.69 23.40
C ASP A 905 42.56 22.12 24.81
N LEU A 906 41.34 21.62 25.10
CA LEU A 906 41.01 20.98 26.39
C LEU A 906 41.66 19.59 26.56
N VAL A 907 42.00 18.90 25.47
CA VAL A 907 42.50 17.51 25.46
C VAL A 907 44.03 17.44 25.33
N GLY A 908 44.69 18.49 24.83
CA GLY A 908 46.13 18.70 25.07
C GLY A 908 47.11 17.74 24.38
N VAL A 909 46.75 17.09 23.27
CA VAL A 909 47.61 16.10 22.58
C VAL A 909 48.30 16.69 21.34
N SER A 910 49.63 16.86 21.42
CA SER A 910 50.49 17.36 20.34
C SER A 910 51.21 16.27 19.55
N ARG A 911 50.47 15.29 18.98
CA ARG A 911 50.87 14.38 17.88
C ARG A 911 49.70 13.43 17.54
N PRO A 912 49.63 12.84 16.32
CA PRO A 912 48.44 12.11 15.89
C PRO A 912 48.19 10.88 16.76
N ALA A 913 47.02 10.84 17.40
CA ALA A 913 46.62 9.77 18.29
C ALA A 913 46.56 8.43 17.54
N ARG A 914 47.33 7.45 18.03
CA ARG A 914 47.04 6.03 17.79
C ARG A 914 46.15 5.53 18.92
N GLU A 915 45.21 4.67 18.56
CA GLU A 915 44.51 3.77 19.49
C GLU A 915 43.77 4.50 20.63
N ALA A 916 42.65 5.16 20.26
CA ALA A 916 41.56 5.51 21.17
C ALA A 916 40.25 4.90 20.63
N ASP A 917 39.34 4.52 21.53
CA ASP A 917 38.17 3.72 21.18
C ASP A 917 37.19 4.45 20.24
N LEU A 918 36.74 3.70 19.22
CA LEU A 918 36.00 4.26 18.09
C LEU A 918 34.53 4.52 18.46
N VAL A 919 34.18 5.78 18.69
CA VAL A 919 32.79 6.21 18.87
C VAL A 919 32.01 6.04 17.55
N VAL A 920 31.10 5.07 17.51
CA VAL A 920 30.27 4.78 16.33
C VAL A 920 29.01 5.65 16.33
N GLY A 921 28.96 6.65 15.45
CA GLY A 921 27.72 7.37 15.13
C GLY A 921 26.86 6.58 14.15
N VAL A 922 25.69 6.09 14.58
CA VAL A 922 24.75 5.39 13.70
C VAL A 922 23.95 6.40 12.87
N ARG A 923 24.23 6.46 11.57
CA ARG A 923 23.42 7.22 10.61
C ARG A 923 22.40 6.30 9.95
N ILE A 924 21.13 6.45 10.31
CA ILE A 924 20.03 5.75 9.64
C ILE A 924 19.68 6.52 8.35
N GLU A 925 19.88 5.90 7.18
CA GLU A 925 19.52 6.48 5.88
C GLU A 925 18.21 5.90 5.35
N ALA A 926 17.08 6.40 5.87
CA ALA A 926 15.76 6.06 5.37
C ALA A 926 15.63 6.40 3.87
N ARG A 927 15.47 5.37 3.03
CA ARG A 927 15.19 5.55 1.59
C ARG A 927 13.73 6.01 1.39
N PRO A 928 13.46 7.01 0.51
CA PRO A 928 12.13 7.59 0.41
C PRO A 928 11.16 6.65 -0.33
N GLY A 929 10.33 5.93 0.43
CA GLY A 929 9.14 5.26 -0.06
C GLY A 929 8.04 6.26 -0.45
N ARG A 930 7.32 6.00 -1.53
CA ARG A 930 6.22 6.88 -2.00
C ARG A 930 4.92 6.63 -1.23
N HIS A 931 4.83 7.02 0.04
CA HIS A 931 3.53 7.18 0.70
C HIS A 931 3.40 8.50 1.43
N ARG A 932 2.16 8.82 1.82
CA ARG A 932 1.65 10.19 1.93
C ARG A 932 1.18 10.53 3.34
N ASP A 933 1.52 9.66 4.27
CA ASP A 933 1.02 9.63 5.62
C ASP A 933 2.20 9.81 6.58
N VAL A 934 1.88 10.42 7.70
CA VAL A 934 2.79 10.75 8.79
C VAL A 934 3.12 9.44 9.54
N PRO A 935 4.34 9.23 10.04
CA PRO A 935 4.63 8.10 10.92
C PRO A 935 3.74 8.14 12.17
N ASP A 936 3.09 7.02 12.48
CA ASP A 936 2.28 6.88 13.69
C ASP A 936 3.15 6.68 14.95
N GLU A 937 2.57 6.96 16.11
CA GLU A 937 3.25 6.93 17.42
C GLU A 937 3.85 5.55 17.75
N GLU A 938 3.23 4.45 17.28
CA GLU A 938 3.76 3.09 17.42
C GLU A 938 4.99 2.78 16.53
N ASP A 939 5.08 3.34 15.32
CA ASP A 939 6.24 3.11 14.44
C ASP A 939 7.51 3.76 15.01
N VAL A 940 7.35 4.92 15.66
CA VAL A 940 8.43 5.58 16.40
C VAL A 940 8.79 4.76 17.65
N LEU A 941 7.81 4.33 18.46
CA LEU A 941 8.04 3.50 19.65
C LEU A 941 8.70 2.14 19.34
N ALA A 942 8.36 1.51 18.21
CA ALA A 942 8.90 0.22 17.81
C ALA A 942 10.40 0.29 17.48
N ALA A 943 10.87 1.42 16.92
CA ALA A 943 12.30 1.72 16.77
C ALA A 943 12.95 2.12 18.12
N GLN A 944 12.17 2.69 19.05
CA GLN A 944 12.61 3.22 20.35
C GLN A 944 13.01 2.11 21.35
N MET A 945 12.32 0.97 21.35
CA MET A 945 12.50 -0.10 22.35
C MET A 945 13.69 -1.07 22.13
N GLN A 946 14.51 -0.90 21.08
CA GLN A 946 15.51 -1.92 20.67
C GLN A 946 16.98 -1.43 20.64
N LEU A 947 17.28 -0.28 21.24
CA LEU A 947 18.61 0.36 21.14
C LEU A 947 19.54 0.15 22.36
N ASP A 948 19.17 -0.66 23.35
CA ASP A 948 19.97 -0.94 24.57
C ASP A 948 21.14 -1.94 24.34
N HIS A 949 21.84 -1.81 23.21
CA HIS A 949 22.92 -2.73 22.80
C HIS A 949 24.27 -2.02 22.65
N VAL A 950 25.20 -2.34 23.54
CA VAL A 950 26.61 -1.88 23.47
C VAL A 950 27.42 -2.84 22.60
N VAL A 951 28.30 -2.29 21.78
CA VAL A 951 29.21 -3.02 20.88
C VAL A 951 30.66 -2.69 21.28
N GLU A 952 31.47 -3.71 21.50
CA GLU A 952 32.87 -3.56 21.97
C GLU A 952 33.85 -4.21 20.97
N LEU A 953 34.99 -3.55 20.73
CA LEU A 953 36.00 -3.94 19.73
C LEU A 953 37.18 -4.69 20.39
N VAL A 954 37.53 -5.87 19.86
CA VAL A 954 38.71 -6.62 20.33
C VAL A 954 39.97 -6.17 19.56
N PRO A 955 41.10 -5.81 20.22
CA PRO A 955 42.23 -5.16 19.54
C PRO A 955 42.95 -6.03 18.49
N GLY A 956 43.21 -5.45 17.30
CA GLY A 956 43.98 -6.06 16.21
C GLY A 956 44.28 -5.05 15.09
N ARG A 957 45.33 -5.31 14.28
CA ARG A 957 45.80 -4.38 13.22
C ARG A 957 45.30 -4.63 11.80
N ASP A 958 44.58 -5.73 11.57
CA ASP A 958 43.68 -5.91 10.43
C ASP A 958 42.26 -6.04 10.99
N ARG A 959 41.33 -5.22 10.48
CA ARG A 959 39.98 -5.05 11.07
C ARG A 959 38.84 -5.65 10.25
N VAL A 960 39.06 -6.00 8.99
CA VAL A 960 38.08 -6.77 8.20
C VAL A 960 38.18 -8.25 8.59
N GLY A 961 37.05 -8.91 8.85
CA GLY A 961 36.97 -10.26 9.39
C GLY A 961 37.04 -10.37 10.92
N GLN A 962 37.15 -9.24 11.65
CA GLN A 962 37.04 -9.27 13.12
C GLN A 962 35.60 -9.40 13.58
N LYS A 963 35.37 -10.22 14.61
CA LYS A 963 34.08 -10.35 15.30
C LYS A 963 33.91 -9.28 16.40
N LEU A 964 32.75 -8.64 16.37
CA LEU A 964 32.17 -7.75 17.38
C LEU A 964 31.19 -8.54 18.24
N LEU A 965 31.25 -8.37 19.55
CA LEU A 965 30.26 -8.92 20.48
C LEU A 965 29.20 -7.86 20.79
N ILE A 966 27.95 -8.28 20.79
CA ILE A 966 26.78 -7.45 21.10
C ILE A 966 26.26 -7.85 22.47
N PHE A 967 26.16 -6.87 23.38
CA PHE A 967 25.77 -7.11 24.76
C PHE A 967 24.35 -6.61 25.05
N ARG A 968 23.72 -7.22 26.06
CA ARG A 968 22.52 -6.72 26.75
C ARG A 968 22.88 -6.53 28.21
N GLU A 969 22.68 -5.32 28.72
CA GLU A 969 23.02 -4.97 30.11
C GLU A 969 21.76 -5.10 31.00
N GLY A 970 21.81 -5.99 31.98
CA GLY A 970 20.73 -6.26 32.92
C GLY A 970 20.70 -5.29 34.11
N ALA A 971 19.57 -5.24 34.81
CA ALA A 971 19.41 -4.43 36.01
C ALA A 971 20.42 -4.84 37.10
N GLY A 972 21.47 -4.03 37.27
CA GLY A 972 22.63 -4.34 38.12
C GLY A 972 23.98 -4.23 37.43
N GLY A 973 24.04 -3.99 36.11
CA GLY A 973 25.29 -3.86 35.35
C GLY A 973 25.91 -5.20 34.92
N GLN A 974 25.14 -6.29 34.99
CA GLN A 974 25.54 -7.59 34.48
C GLN A 974 25.34 -7.63 32.95
N ARG A 975 26.36 -8.06 32.20
CA ARG A 975 26.35 -8.06 30.72
C ARG A 975 26.26 -9.48 30.18
N ASP A 976 25.22 -9.75 29.41
CA ASP A 976 25.07 -11.01 28.66
C ASP A 976 25.34 -10.77 27.17
N VAL A 977 26.08 -11.67 26.52
CA VAL A 977 26.28 -11.66 25.06
C VAL A 977 24.99 -12.13 24.39
N VAL A 978 24.46 -11.34 23.44
CA VAL A 978 23.19 -11.58 22.73
C VAL A 978 23.33 -11.71 21.21
N GLY A 979 24.54 -11.54 20.68
CA GLY A 979 24.86 -11.75 19.27
C GLY A 979 26.30 -11.37 18.94
N GLU A 980 26.71 -11.72 17.73
CA GLU A 980 27.99 -11.39 17.11
C GLU A 980 27.76 -10.76 15.73
N ALA A 981 28.63 -9.82 15.35
CA ALA A 981 28.70 -9.27 13.99
C ALA A 981 30.14 -9.26 13.49
N GLU A 982 30.36 -9.52 12.21
CA GLU A 982 31.69 -9.55 11.59
C GLU A 982 31.92 -8.27 10.78
N ILE A 983 33.05 -7.60 10.97
CA ILE A 983 33.39 -6.37 10.26
C ILE A 983 33.71 -6.71 8.79
N THR A 984 32.89 -6.22 7.86
CA THR A 984 33.01 -6.52 6.42
C THR A 984 33.78 -5.48 5.64
N GLU A 985 33.85 -4.23 6.12
CA GLU A 985 34.47 -3.11 5.40
C GLU A 985 34.97 -2.07 6.40
N VAL A 986 36.17 -1.52 6.18
CA VAL A 986 36.73 -0.43 7.01
C VAL A 986 37.32 0.63 6.11
N THR A 987 36.94 1.88 6.34
CA THR A 987 37.47 3.09 5.69
C THR A 987 38.09 4.01 6.72
N ASP A 988 38.76 5.08 6.28
CA ASP A 988 39.40 6.09 7.14
C ASP A 988 38.48 6.76 8.18
N ARG A 989 37.15 6.63 8.05
CA ARG A 989 36.15 7.27 8.93
C ARG A 989 34.97 6.39 9.36
N THR A 990 34.71 5.26 8.71
CA THR A 990 33.58 4.37 9.05
C THR A 990 33.93 2.90 8.85
N ALA A 991 33.34 2.03 9.67
CA ALA A 991 33.37 0.58 9.51
C ALA A 991 31.95 0.05 9.31
N ARG A 992 31.78 -0.93 8.42
CA ARG A 992 30.55 -1.73 8.29
C ARG A 992 30.77 -3.11 8.90
N ALA A 993 29.76 -3.62 9.58
CA ALA A 993 29.72 -4.98 10.09
C ALA A 993 28.39 -5.65 9.76
N LYS A 994 28.40 -6.97 9.68
CA LYS A 994 27.26 -7.81 9.32
C LYS A 994 27.05 -8.89 10.38
N LEU A 995 25.82 -9.03 10.87
CA LEU A 995 25.47 -10.05 11.87
C LEU A 995 25.83 -11.46 11.38
N THR A 996 26.36 -12.31 12.28
CA THR A 996 26.62 -13.73 11.98
C THR A 996 25.30 -14.51 11.91
N ASP A 997 25.27 -15.61 11.14
CA ASP A 997 24.01 -16.33 10.89
C ASP A 997 23.44 -17.03 12.12
N GLU A 998 24.29 -17.46 13.07
CA GLU A 998 23.83 -17.93 14.39
C GLU A 998 23.11 -16.79 15.14
N SER A 999 23.67 -15.59 15.17
CA SER A 999 23.09 -14.41 15.84
C SER A 999 21.73 -14.00 15.25
N LYS A 1000 21.53 -14.18 13.94
CA LYS A 1000 20.25 -13.93 13.23
C LYS A 1000 19.13 -14.91 13.62
N SER A 1001 19.46 -15.97 14.35
CA SER A 1001 18.50 -16.98 14.83
C SER A 1001 18.13 -16.82 16.31
N VAL A 1002 19.01 -16.22 17.13
CA VAL A 1002 18.88 -16.22 18.60
C VAL A 1002 18.12 -15.00 19.17
N THR A 1003 18.28 -13.81 18.58
CA THR A 1003 17.70 -12.56 19.13
C THR A 1003 16.83 -11.82 18.11
N PRO A 1004 15.48 -11.81 18.23
CA PRO A 1004 14.59 -11.22 17.23
C PRO A 1004 14.79 -9.72 16.92
N GLY A 1005 15.21 -8.90 17.89
CA GLY A 1005 15.36 -7.45 17.72
C GLY A 1005 16.46 -7.05 16.71
N LEU A 1006 17.56 -7.80 16.67
CA LEU A 1006 18.66 -7.55 15.72
C LEU A 1006 18.24 -7.71 14.25
N LYS A 1007 17.09 -8.36 13.98
CA LYS A 1007 16.52 -8.56 12.65
C LYS A 1007 15.59 -7.43 12.19
N ALA A 1008 15.25 -6.49 13.08
CA ALA A 1008 14.49 -5.28 12.76
C ALA A 1008 15.40 -4.11 12.37
N LEU A 1009 16.54 -3.97 13.05
CA LEU A 1009 17.61 -2.99 12.72
C LEU A 1009 18.19 -3.17 11.30
N GLU A 1010 18.10 -4.36 10.70
CA GLU A 1010 18.53 -4.63 9.31
C GLU A 1010 17.47 -4.21 8.25
N ARG A 1011 16.27 -3.77 8.68
CA ARG A 1011 15.16 -3.35 7.79
C ARG A 1011 14.93 -1.84 7.73
N ILE A 1012 15.53 -1.09 8.64
CA ILE A 1012 15.45 0.38 8.75
C ILE A 1012 16.65 0.98 8.01
#